data_AF-A0A1B8EZ22-F1
#
_entry.id   AF-A0A1B8EZ22-F1
#
_cell.length_a   1.000
_cell.length_b   1.000
_cell.length_c   1.000
_cell.angle_alpha   90.00
_cell.angle_beta   90.00
_cell.angle_gamma   90.00
#
_symmetry.space_group_name_H-M   'P 1'
#
loop_
_entity.id
_entity.type
_entity.pdbx_description
1 polymer ?
#
loop_
_entity_poly.entity_id
_entity_poly.type
_entity_poly.pdbx_seq_one_letter_code
_entity_poly.pdbx_strand_id
1 'polypeptide(L)'
;MQAQAPPYLFKETRINLDSPLSNSTVILRLPVPGASTRLARTQKRPLATEIALTEDENAFKSKHLASASSIYHRLHHTSPRSFHWRVLEDGKALSITAVDVCKRENGPENPLTLRLYFSSPIRPGCIAFADHKEHDTLSVLALTESNHLYTLTLRPDSFRRRASTENNVDDWCKIYLSTAFSFKHPHRLVARNPGEVLISLHDGGLLRLNRLPGEDASSWKETFYNEGGWAHGLRSLIPFQGGNTIKHGKINIELSAVTAIAVPNADIDGDNYAFTVSLDHRIRVWNLDSGKIAFTGDLLGAEREPNDLGKWVLHPSQAQLIRVFQDDERTTIVTFSPIGAGEFKFWTMTLNGDGTAELIDMFPEIVLKPSHPMAGDPMTDVWTVADFSATVHNDERGKLSLWVLWKNNITYRVQTVDITLQSASNTSSYWKNGWSAVATDTVSQAPLPVILPSDPEDATEKWLDYILYPGKYTTATVETALSIYERSLGRPQKISARGNKNLSERICAIIGSSIPLSSSSTGQIDYEHFKTAIDAQWRRFYRLIVELDKQRGEALALSFDADNQLHVVATANGLSVIRECSPIEELYFNPDNAFGGKSEGLSNLISAAATFRENFNDVLQHSCKAQLAVQLFQDPSQTDSEHLQSFYDRCNFAGQIGDDDFEQLLAYFGGSFKNITLGSYEDLFRAMAGTEDMAAHLERYPLASVGRKVAVKGVQEIVELHQSVCFDQLVLLAFIEGEIDQQEEGMQLDTAAVHRQLITVLKHLEILEWLLKTQISISPLKTERSETMASLSDAQKPEEFKIVTVFEGTVNHLLGLAKDSDVSNLTALTKLLGRVCDPNSEIELQPALIQAFLLKTEHPDLAVSFSRFCSQEPFSVYMQGRSSLAVKDLSVAATYFKKAAFGLAHSEIQATDRHSSGLLNETDWNALCGGLPSYYAHIASLFDSSKSHSYIIDFARLALQFLPTHSKVSPAQSRKDIALRADLLSRLFSSALHTARYELAHSTLHLMPDAAIQKSNLRSLVYSLCENSAAAELIELPFLGMHALVDEALSQKCASIVDVNIGVPWHKILYAWRIRRGDFRGAAAVAYQQLQKLQQLANGGHGKDLALWSGKKSTGAGNDELDTPVTRQYLQLINALSCVEPEQAWILAEPVGRKNGVVEKRRIITLEDARRGLQDEMDRVEGILRGRFSFVGGEEGDVDMDED
;
A
#
# COMPACT_ATOMS: atom_id res chain seq x y z
N MET A 1 6.53 39.20 35.14
CA MET A 1 6.21 37.83 34.69
C MET A 1 6.73 37.72 33.27
N GLN A 2 7.72 36.85 33.04
CA GLN A 2 8.15 36.51 31.68
C GLN A 2 6.95 35.87 30.96
N ALA A 3 6.75 36.18 29.69
CA ALA A 3 5.71 35.54 28.89
C ALA A 3 6.03 34.04 28.82
N GLN A 4 5.12 33.21 29.31
CA GLN A 4 5.23 31.75 29.26
C GLN A 4 4.98 31.30 27.81
N ALA A 5 5.75 30.33 27.33
CA ALA A 5 5.54 29.78 26.00
C ALA A 5 4.12 29.16 25.91
N PRO A 6 3.42 29.32 24.78
CA PRO A 6 2.07 28.80 24.61
C PRO A 6 2.09 27.25 24.64
N PRO A 7 1.16 26.59 25.36
CA PRO A 7 1.11 25.13 25.43
C PRO A 7 0.72 24.51 24.08
N TYR A 8 1.26 23.32 23.82
CA TYR A 8 0.94 22.50 22.65
C TYR A 8 -0.31 21.67 22.89
N LEU A 9 -1.47 22.17 22.46
CA LEU A 9 -2.77 21.48 22.57
C LEU A 9 -3.20 20.80 21.27
N PHE A 10 -2.54 21.14 20.16
CA PHE A 10 -2.84 20.61 18.84
C PHE A 10 -1.58 20.01 18.22
N LYS A 11 -1.79 19.10 17.27
CA LYS A 11 -0.72 18.49 16.48
C LYS A 11 -1.08 18.51 15.01
N GLU A 12 -0.09 18.79 14.17
CA GLU A 12 -0.24 18.63 12.73
C GLU A 12 0.27 17.26 12.26
N THR A 13 -0.47 16.66 11.34
CA THR A 13 -0.10 15.40 10.68
C THR A 13 0.19 15.70 9.21
N ARG A 14 1.47 15.68 8.84
CA ARG A 14 1.97 16.00 7.49
C ARG A 14 1.81 14.80 6.56
N ILE A 15 1.09 15.00 5.45
CA ILE A 15 0.80 13.95 4.46
C ILE A 15 1.41 14.25 3.09
N ASN A 16 1.91 13.18 2.46
CA ASN A 16 2.39 13.19 1.07
C ASN A 16 1.23 12.86 0.11
N LEU A 17 1.04 13.68 -0.91
CA LEU A 17 -0.06 13.52 -1.88
C LEU A 17 0.24 12.56 -3.04
N ASP A 18 1.39 11.89 -3.05
CA ASP A 18 1.75 10.92 -4.08
C ASP A 18 0.68 9.83 -4.20
N SER A 19 0.15 9.60 -5.40
CA SER A 19 -0.90 8.60 -5.54
C SER A 19 -0.33 7.19 -5.43
N PRO A 20 -1.03 6.27 -4.76
CA PRO A 20 -0.64 4.87 -4.70
C PRO A 20 -0.78 4.13 -6.05
N LEU A 21 -1.35 4.80 -7.07
CA LEU A 21 -1.51 4.29 -8.43
C LEU A 21 -0.41 4.88 -9.33
N SER A 22 0.33 4.02 -10.02
CA SER A 22 1.47 4.41 -10.89
C SER A 22 1.10 5.36 -12.05
N ASN A 23 -0.18 5.46 -12.41
CA ASN A 23 -0.68 6.29 -13.53
C ASN A 23 -1.84 7.22 -13.13
N SER A 24 -1.81 7.76 -11.90
CA SER A 24 -2.88 8.64 -11.40
C SER A 24 -2.86 10.05 -11.99
N THR A 25 -1.76 10.48 -12.58
CA THR A 25 -1.59 11.86 -13.07
C THR A 25 -1.97 11.95 -14.54
N VAL A 26 -2.95 12.80 -14.83
CA VAL A 26 -3.43 13.06 -16.19
C VAL A 26 -2.87 14.42 -16.63
N ILE A 27 -1.96 14.40 -17.62
CA ILE A 27 -1.35 15.60 -18.17
C ILE A 27 -2.19 16.13 -19.34
N LEU A 28 -2.71 17.34 -19.21
CA LEU A 28 -3.58 17.98 -20.21
C LEU A 28 -2.94 19.30 -20.68
N ARG A 29 -2.71 19.45 -21.99
CA ARG A 29 -2.27 20.72 -22.59
C ARG A 29 -3.48 21.52 -23.06
N LEU A 30 -3.63 22.74 -22.53
CA LEU A 30 -4.74 23.63 -22.84
C LEU A 30 -4.58 24.26 -24.24
N PRO A 31 -5.69 24.65 -24.90
CA PRO A 31 -5.65 25.26 -26.23
C PRO A 31 -4.91 26.60 -26.23
N VAL A 32 -4.24 26.90 -27.36
CA VAL A 32 -3.53 28.17 -27.56
C VAL A 32 -4.51 29.23 -28.11
N PRO A 33 -4.52 30.46 -27.59
CA PRO A 33 -5.38 31.53 -28.10
C PRO A 33 -5.15 31.78 -29.60
N GLY A 34 -6.22 31.80 -30.40
CA GLY A 34 -6.18 32.12 -31.83
C GLY A 34 -5.90 30.94 -32.78
N ALA A 35 -5.65 29.72 -32.28
CA ALA A 35 -5.50 28.54 -33.14
C ALA A 35 -6.87 28.02 -33.64
N SER A 36 -7.07 27.95 -34.96
CA SER A 36 -8.29 27.36 -35.53
C SER A 36 -8.35 25.85 -35.24
N THR A 37 -9.39 25.39 -34.57
CA THR A 37 -9.56 24.02 -34.03
C THR A 37 -9.85 22.93 -35.07
N ARG A 38 -9.91 23.26 -36.37
CA ARG A 38 -10.17 22.28 -37.45
C ARG A 38 -9.07 21.23 -37.60
N LEU A 39 -7.84 21.50 -37.17
CA LEU A 39 -6.71 20.54 -37.20
C LEU A 39 -6.55 19.73 -35.91
N ALA A 40 -7.24 20.10 -34.82
CA ALA A 40 -7.15 19.40 -33.52
C ALA A 40 -8.15 18.24 -33.40
N ARG A 41 -9.10 18.11 -34.32
CA ARG A 41 -10.22 17.14 -34.26
C ARG A 41 -9.80 15.70 -34.61
N THR A 42 -8.55 15.47 -35.05
CA THR A 42 -8.07 14.17 -35.58
C THR A 42 -6.81 13.60 -34.92
N GLN A 43 -6.16 14.31 -33.99
CA GLN A 43 -4.99 13.77 -33.29
C GLN A 43 -5.36 13.37 -31.86
N LYS A 44 -5.37 12.06 -31.59
CA LYS A 44 -5.23 11.53 -30.23
C LYS A 44 -3.95 12.14 -29.65
N ARG A 45 -4.07 13.14 -28.78
CA ARG A 45 -2.92 13.80 -28.15
C ARG A 45 -2.23 12.76 -27.26
N PRO A 46 -0.88 12.65 -27.29
CA PRO A 46 -0.19 11.72 -26.41
C PRO A 46 -0.37 12.18 -24.96
N LEU A 47 -1.15 11.40 -24.20
CA LEU A 47 -1.25 11.55 -22.75
C LEU A 47 0.04 10.97 -22.16
N ALA A 48 0.95 11.83 -21.74
CA ALA A 48 2.06 11.39 -20.90
C ALA A 48 1.49 11.13 -19.49
N THR A 49 1.66 9.91 -18.98
CA THR A 49 1.25 9.53 -17.62
C THR A 49 2.36 9.73 -16.60
N GLU A 50 3.62 9.80 -17.05
CA GLU A 50 4.79 9.93 -16.19
C GLU A 50 5.39 11.33 -16.24
N ILE A 51 5.58 11.93 -15.06
CA ILE A 51 6.38 13.14 -14.91
C ILE A 51 7.84 12.70 -15.06
N ALA A 52 8.54 13.27 -16.06
CA ALA A 52 9.94 12.95 -16.28
C ALA A 52 10.77 13.22 -15.01
N LEU A 53 11.59 12.24 -14.62
CA LEU A 53 12.49 12.31 -13.48
C LEU A 53 13.32 13.60 -13.48
N THR A 54 13.59 14.11 -12.30
CA THR A 54 14.37 15.33 -12.07
C THR A 54 15.83 14.99 -11.87
N GLU A 55 16.70 15.64 -12.63
CA GLU A 55 18.14 15.34 -12.62
C GLU A 55 18.90 16.20 -11.60
N ASP A 56 18.44 17.44 -11.38
CA ASP A 56 19.09 18.47 -10.56
C ASP A 56 18.08 19.19 -9.64
N GLU A 57 18.58 19.90 -8.63
CA GLU A 57 17.77 20.63 -7.64
C GLU A 57 16.81 21.67 -8.28
N ASN A 58 17.26 22.42 -9.28
CA ASN A 58 16.40 23.41 -9.96
C ASN A 58 15.26 22.74 -10.75
N ALA A 59 15.50 21.55 -11.31
CA ALA A 59 14.47 20.78 -11.98
C ALA A 59 13.45 20.23 -10.97
N PHE A 60 13.91 19.89 -9.76
CA PHE A 60 13.04 19.49 -8.65
C PHE A 60 12.15 20.64 -8.17
N LYS A 61 12.74 21.81 -7.92
CA LYS A 61 12.01 23.03 -7.54
C LYS A 61 10.90 23.36 -8.54
N SER A 62 11.24 23.42 -9.82
CA SER A 62 10.27 23.76 -10.87
C SER A 62 9.16 22.71 -11.06
N LYS A 63 9.47 21.41 -11.02
CA LYS A 63 8.47 20.36 -11.33
C LYS A 63 7.58 19.95 -10.16
N HIS A 64 8.10 19.99 -8.93
CA HIS A 64 7.44 19.40 -7.75
C HIS A 64 7.09 20.42 -6.66
N LEU A 65 7.77 21.57 -6.56
CA LEU A 65 7.46 22.58 -5.56
C LEU A 65 6.48 23.62 -6.12
N ALA A 66 5.40 23.87 -5.40
CA ALA A 66 4.41 24.85 -5.79
C ALA A 66 4.88 26.27 -5.46
N SER A 67 4.70 27.21 -6.40
CA SER A 67 4.89 28.64 -6.14
C SER A 67 3.66 29.28 -5.47
N ALA A 68 2.49 28.66 -5.63
CA ALA A 68 1.24 29.01 -4.96
C ALA A 68 0.39 27.74 -4.80
N SER A 69 -0.26 27.61 -3.66
CA SER A 69 -1.00 26.40 -3.26
C SER A 69 -2.11 26.79 -2.29
N SER A 70 -3.30 26.23 -2.45
CA SER A 70 -4.40 26.37 -1.48
C SER A 70 -5.44 25.27 -1.70
N ILE A 71 -6.47 25.25 -0.86
CA ILE A 71 -7.58 24.31 -0.93
C ILE A 71 -8.86 25.10 -1.14
N TYR A 72 -9.68 24.64 -2.08
CA TYR A 72 -11.04 25.15 -2.27
C TYR A 72 -12.04 24.11 -1.78
N HIS A 73 -12.97 24.54 -0.91
CA HIS A 73 -14.06 23.71 -0.40
C HIS A 73 -15.36 24.13 -1.09
N ARG A 74 -16.06 23.19 -1.72
CA ARG A 74 -17.38 23.42 -2.33
C ARG A 74 -18.44 23.65 -1.27
N LEU A 75 -19.44 24.46 -1.60
CA LEU A 75 -20.56 24.81 -0.73
C LEU A 75 -21.83 24.02 -1.08
N HIS A 76 -22.00 23.62 -2.34
CA HIS A 76 -23.29 23.09 -2.84
C HIS A 76 -23.30 21.58 -3.12
N HIS A 77 -22.14 20.95 -3.33
CA HIS A 77 -22.04 19.53 -3.71
C HIS A 77 -21.14 18.72 -2.76
N THR A 78 -21.49 17.45 -2.59
CA THR A 78 -20.99 16.54 -1.54
C THR A 78 -19.74 15.74 -1.92
N SER A 79 -19.54 15.37 -3.19
CA SER A 79 -18.35 14.62 -3.63
C SER A 79 -17.97 14.83 -5.10
N PRO A 80 -16.72 15.19 -5.43
CA PRO A 80 -15.67 15.67 -4.52
C PRO A 80 -16.00 17.05 -3.97
N ARG A 81 -15.69 17.31 -2.70
CA ARG A 81 -16.00 18.58 -2.02
C ARG A 81 -14.77 19.48 -1.90
N SER A 82 -13.62 18.90 -1.54
CA SER A 82 -12.38 19.65 -1.29
C SER A 82 -11.37 19.41 -2.42
N PHE A 83 -10.85 20.50 -3.00
CA PHE A 83 -9.88 20.48 -4.11
C PHE A 83 -8.60 21.20 -3.73
N HIS A 84 -7.50 20.47 -3.65
CA HIS A 84 -6.18 21.05 -3.52
C HIS A 84 -5.65 21.44 -4.90
N TRP A 85 -5.18 22.67 -5.03
CA TRP A 85 -4.58 23.17 -6.26
C TRP A 85 -3.17 23.69 -6.02
N ARG A 86 -2.30 23.50 -7.02
CA ARG A 86 -0.89 23.91 -6.99
C ARG A 86 -0.45 24.50 -8.32
N VAL A 87 0.29 25.59 -8.26
CA VAL A 87 0.94 26.22 -9.41
C VAL A 87 2.38 25.74 -9.48
N LEU A 88 2.74 25.06 -10.58
CA LEU A 88 4.03 24.41 -10.82
C LEU A 88 4.68 24.96 -12.11
N GLU A 89 5.94 24.60 -12.33
CA GLU A 89 6.74 24.94 -13.52
C GLU A 89 6.72 26.44 -13.85
N ASP A 90 7.09 27.25 -12.87
CA ASP A 90 7.18 28.71 -12.97
C ASP A 90 5.86 29.35 -13.47
N GLY A 91 4.73 28.81 -13.01
CA GLY A 91 3.40 29.33 -13.35
C GLY A 91 2.74 28.68 -14.57
N LYS A 92 3.40 27.76 -15.28
CA LYS A 92 2.86 27.18 -16.53
C LYS A 92 1.95 25.98 -16.31
N ALA A 93 1.99 25.33 -15.15
CA ALA A 93 1.17 24.16 -14.87
C ALA A 93 0.30 24.39 -13.63
N LEU A 94 -1.00 24.06 -13.73
CA LEU A 94 -1.93 24.01 -12.60
C LEU A 94 -2.27 22.54 -12.31
N SER A 95 -1.90 22.07 -11.14
CA SER A 95 -2.24 20.73 -10.65
C SER A 95 -3.47 20.81 -9.75
N ILE A 96 -4.47 19.96 -9.95
CA ILE A 96 -5.71 19.91 -9.16
C ILE A 96 -5.97 18.46 -8.72
N THR A 97 -6.21 18.27 -7.43
CA THR A 97 -6.48 16.96 -6.82
C THR A 97 -7.65 17.04 -5.85
N ALA A 98 -8.56 16.06 -5.86
CA ALA A 98 -9.57 15.92 -4.82
C ALA A 98 -8.91 15.46 -3.52
N VAL A 99 -9.22 16.13 -2.41
CA VAL A 99 -8.58 15.92 -1.09
C VAL A 99 -9.58 15.77 0.05
N ASP A 100 -10.72 15.16 -0.26
CA ASP A 100 -11.73 14.83 0.75
C ASP A 100 -11.13 13.94 1.86
N VAL A 101 -11.44 14.26 3.12
CA VAL A 101 -11.03 13.45 4.29
C VAL A 101 -11.97 12.25 4.46
N CYS A 102 -13.28 12.46 4.28
CA CYS A 102 -14.32 11.45 4.43
C CYS A 102 -15.19 11.33 3.17
N LYS A 103 -15.74 10.13 2.94
CA LYS A 103 -16.73 9.89 1.89
C LYS A 103 -18.12 10.03 2.47
N ARG A 104 -18.88 11.03 2.02
CA ARG A 104 -20.29 11.23 2.42
C ARG A 104 -21.27 10.36 1.64
N GLU A 105 -20.91 10.03 0.41
CA GLU A 105 -21.66 9.12 -0.45
C GLU A 105 -20.82 7.86 -0.68
N ASN A 106 -21.48 6.70 -0.77
CA ASN A 106 -20.86 5.42 -1.15
C ASN A 106 -20.55 5.38 -2.67
N GLY A 107 -19.78 6.36 -3.14
CA GLY A 107 -19.34 6.51 -4.52
C GLY A 107 -17.89 6.04 -4.74
N PRO A 108 -17.50 5.80 -6.00
CA PRO A 108 -16.14 5.47 -6.37
C PRO A 108 -15.17 6.60 -5.99
N GLU A 109 -13.93 6.23 -5.67
CA GLU A 109 -12.89 7.21 -5.32
C GLU A 109 -12.53 8.12 -6.49
N ASN A 110 -11.91 9.27 -6.15
CA ASN A 110 -11.41 10.25 -7.10
C ASN A 110 -9.85 10.21 -7.12
N PRO A 111 -9.22 9.15 -7.66
CA PRO A 111 -7.78 8.94 -7.55
C PRO A 111 -6.93 9.82 -8.47
N LEU A 112 -7.55 10.50 -9.45
CA LEU A 112 -6.82 11.19 -10.50
C LEU A 112 -6.38 12.60 -10.10
N THR A 113 -5.13 12.93 -10.46
CA THR A 113 -4.57 14.28 -10.39
C THR A 113 -4.56 14.89 -11.78
N LEU A 114 -5.18 16.06 -11.96
CA LEU A 114 -5.20 16.76 -13.24
C LEU A 114 -4.07 17.78 -13.28
N ARG A 115 -3.14 17.66 -14.24
CA ARG A 115 -2.05 18.63 -14.46
C ARG A 115 -2.26 19.38 -15.77
N LEU A 116 -2.73 20.61 -15.67
CA LEU A 116 -3.18 21.47 -16.76
C LEU A 116 -2.05 22.43 -17.18
N TYR A 117 -1.59 22.33 -18.43
CA TYR A 117 -0.51 23.15 -18.97
C TYR A 117 -1.06 24.34 -19.78
N PHE A 118 -0.68 25.55 -19.36
CA PHE A 118 -1.03 26.81 -20.01
C PHE A 118 0.04 27.20 -21.04
N SER A 119 -0.36 27.94 -22.08
CA SER A 119 0.56 28.47 -23.10
C SER A 119 1.45 29.61 -22.55
N SER A 120 0.94 30.34 -21.57
CA SER A 120 1.60 31.46 -20.87
C SER A 120 1.50 31.21 -19.36
N PRO A 121 2.50 31.61 -18.56
CA PRO A 121 2.42 31.46 -17.10
C PRO A 121 1.19 32.19 -16.53
N ILE A 122 0.62 31.61 -15.48
CA ILE A 122 -0.48 32.17 -14.71
C ILE A 122 0.05 33.35 -13.88
N ARG A 123 -0.67 34.47 -13.89
CA ARG A 123 -0.29 35.64 -13.09
C ARG A 123 -0.46 35.34 -11.60
N PRO A 124 0.52 35.69 -10.73
CA PRO A 124 0.40 35.46 -9.29
C PRO A 124 -0.87 36.07 -8.70
N GLY A 125 -1.58 35.33 -7.86
CA GLY A 125 -2.83 35.79 -7.22
C GLY A 125 -4.04 35.90 -8.17
N CYS A 126 -3.95 35.35 -9.39
CA CYS A 126 -5.03 35.41 -10.37
C CYS A 126 -5.63 34.03 -10.70
N ILE A 127 -5.93 33.24 -9.66
CA ILE A 127 -6.62 31.95 -9.75
C ILE A 127 -7.84 32.01 -8.84
N ALA A 128 -8.99 31.58 -9.33
CA ALA A 128 -10.22 31.52 -8.55
C ALA A 128 -10.98 30.22 -8.83
N PHE A 129 -11.69 29.74 -7.83
CA PHE A 129 -12.53 28.55 -7.89
C PHE A 129 -13.96 28.92 -7.50
N ALA A 130 -14.94 28.30 -8.15
CA ALA A 130 -16.35 28.45 -7.82
C ALA A 130 -17.11 27.17 -8.17
N ASP A 131 -18.13 26.83 -7.39
CA ASP A 131 -19.09 25.77 -7.69
C ASP A 131 -20.44 26.33 -8.12
N HIS A 132 -21.15 25.57 -8.96
CA HIS A 132 -22.47 25.95 -9.44
C HIS A 132 -23.54 25.33 -8.53
N LYS A 133 -24.60 26.08 -8.20
CA LYS A 133 -25.69 25.58 -7.33
C LYS A 133 -26.48 24.42 -7.96
N GLU A 134 -26.75 24.51 -9.26
CA GLU A 134 -27.63 23.55 -9.97
C GLU A 134 -26.88 22.45 -10.72
N HIS A 135 -25.57 22.60 -10.93
CA HIS A 135 -24.78 21.72 -11.80
C HIS A 135 -23.55 21.25 -11.06
N ASP A 136 -23.39 19.93 -10.92
CA ASP A 136 -22.23 19.33 -10.25
C ASP A 136 -20.96 19.48 -11.10
N THR A 137 -20.40 20.68 -11.04
CA THR A 137 -19.25 21.14 -11.83
C THR A 137 -18.40 22.09 -10.99
N LEU A 138 -17.07 21.92 -11.09
CA LEU A 138 -16.09 22.86 -10.56
C LEU A 138 -15.68 23.83 -11.67
N SER A 139 -15.88 25.12 -11.44
CA SER A 139 -15.37 26.17 -12.32
C SER A 139 -14.03 26.67 -11.81
N VAL A 140 -12.99 26.55 -12.65
CA VAL A 140 -11.63 27.03 -12.37
C VAL A 140 -11.33 28.18 -13.31
N LEU A 141 -11.02 29.35 -12.76
CA LEU A 141 -10.66 30.54 -13.52
C LEU A 141 -9.19 30.88 -13.29
N ALA A 142 -8.46 31.09 -14.38
CA ALA A 142 -7.04 31.44 -14.33
C ALA A 142 -6.71 32.52 -15.36
N LEU A 143 -6.07 33.60 -14.91
CA LEU A 143 -5.62 34.69 -15.78
C LEU A 143 -4.12 34.59 -16.03
N THR A 144 -3.73 34.53 -17.30
CA THR A 144 -2.32 34.40 -17.68
C THR A 144 -1.62 35.76 -17.82
N GLU A 145 -0.28 35.76 -17.84
CA GLU A 145 0.50 36.96 -18.12
C GLU A 145 0.17 37.57 -19.49
N SER A 146 -0.21 36.73 -20.46
CA SER A 146 -0.74 37.15 -21.77
C SER A 146 -2.14 37.77 -21.75
N ASN A 147 -2.70 38.05 -20.57
CA ASN A 147 -4.02 38.64 -20.32
C ASN A 147 -5.23 37.80 -20.80
N HIS A 148 -5.03 36.52 -21.12
CA HIS A 148 -6.13 35.60 -21.43
C HIS A 148 -6.70 35.00 -20.14
N LEU A 149 -8.03 35.07 -19.99
CA LEU A 149 -8.80 34.44 -18.93
C LEU A 149 -9.27 33.06 -19.41
N TYR A 150 -8.75 32.01 -18.77
CA TYR A 150 -9.20 30.64 -18.98
C TYR A 150 -10.31 30.33 -17.98
N THR A 151 -11.42 29.76 -18.46
CA THR A 151 -12.49 29.19 -17.63
C THR A 151 -12.60 27.70 -17.92
N LEU A 152 -12.37 26.88 -16.90
CA LEU A 152 -12.42 25.42 -16.99
C LEU A 152 -13.61 24.90 -16.18
N THR A 153 -14.46 24.09 -16.79
CA THR A 153 -15.66 23.49 -16.15
C THR A 153 -15.47 21.98 -16.00
N LEU A 154 -15.00 21.56 -14.83
CA LEU A 154 -14.62 20.18 -14.55
C LEU A 154 -15.76 19.43 -13.84
N ARG A 155 -16.13 18.26 -14.36
CA ARG A 155 -17.12 17.37 -13.73
C ARG A 155 -16.43 16.44 -12.72
N PRO A 156 -17.14 15.89 -11.70
CA PRO A 156 -16.61 14.87 -10.80
C PRO A 156 -15.91 13.71 -11.52
N ASP A 157 -16.51 13.25 -12.63
CA ASP A 157 -15.97 12.17 -13.46
C ASP A 157 -14.58 12.45 -14.04
N SER A 158 -14.18 13.73 -14.19
CA SER A 158 -12.84 14.12 -14.61
C SER A 158 -11.76 13.67 -13.61
N PHE A 159 -12.12 13.47 -12.34
CA PHE A 159 -11.21 12.99 -11.29
C PHE A 159 -11.30 11.47 -11.05
N ARG A 160 -12.21 10.78 -11.74
CA ARG A 160 -12.46 9.33 -11.63
C ARG A 160 -11.95 8.55 -12.83
N ARG A 161 -12.25 9.03 -14.05
CA ARG A 161 -11.99 8.32 -15.30
C ARG A 161 -11.17 9.16 -16.27
N ARG A 162 -10.05 8.61 -16.76
CA ARG A 162 -9.18 9.28 -17.74
C ARG A 162 -9.94 9.68 -19.02
N ALA A 163 -10.83 8.82 -19.50
CA ALA A 163 -11.66 9.06 -20.69
C ALA A 163 -12.57 10.30 -20.60
N SER A 164 -12.88 10.80 -19.39
CA SER A 164 -13.74 11.97 -19.21
C SER A 164 -13.10 13.27 -19.68
N THR A 165 -11.76 13.37 -19.62
CA THR A 165 -11.00 14.54 -20.09
C THR A 165 -10.47 14.39 -21.52
N GLU A 166 -10.68 13.23 -22.16
CA GLU A 166 -10.22 12.92 -23.53
C GLU A 166 -11.11 13.53 -24.62
N ASN A 167 -12.41 13.70 -24.36
CA ASN A 167 -13.36 14.15 -25.37
C ASN A 167 -13.49 15.68 -25.39
N ASN A 168 -13.26 16.28 -26.56
CA ASN A 168 -13.60 17.66 -26.96
C ASN A 168 -13.30 18.76 -25.90
N VAL A 169 -12.03 19.17 -25.79
CA VAL A 169 -11.55 20.18 -24.83
C VAL A 169 -12.33 21.51 -24.88
N ASP A 170 -12.86 21.88 -26.04
CA ASP A 170 -13.66 23.09 -26.24
C ASP A 170 -14.99 23.08 -25.44
N ASP A 171 -15.45 21.91 -25.00
CA ASP A 171 -16.69 21.79 -24.21
C ASP A 171 -16.46 22.23 -22.76
N TRP A 172 -15.28 21.98 -22.20
CA TRP A 172 -14.97 22.28 -20.80
C TRP A 172 -13.94 23.40 -20.61
N CYS A 173 -13.19 23.82 -21.63
CA CYS A 173 -12.21 24.90 -21.56
C CYS A 173 -12.60 26.05 -22.50
N LYS A 174 -12.86 27.23 -21.94
CA LYS A 174 -13.14 28.47 -22.70
C LYS A 174 -12.07 29.52 -22.43
N ILE A 175 -11.73 30.32 -23.44
CA ILE A 175 -10.75 31.39 -23.36
C ILE A 175 -11.44 32.72 -23.69
N TYR A 176 -11.25 33.72 -22.82
CA TYR A 176 -11.74 35.07 -23.00
C TYR A 176 -10.58 36.08 -22.93
N LEU A 177 -10.64 37.13 -23.76
CA LEU A 177 -9.69 38.24 -23.74
C LEU A 177 -10.47 39.55 -23.57
N SER A 178 -10.31 40.19 -22.41
CA SER A 178 -10.92 41.49 -22.15
C SER A 178 -10.25 42.59 -22.95
N THR A 179 -11.04 43.50 -23.51
CA THR A 179 -10.52 44.71 -24.17
C THR A 179 -9.81 45.64 -23.17
N ALA A 180 -10.22 45.60 -21.90
CA ALA A 180 -9.65 46.39 -20.81
C ALA A 180 -8.15 46.12 -20.60
N PHE A 181 -7.71 44.89 -20.85
CA PHE A 181 -6.34 44.47 -20.57
C PHE A 181 -5.31 44.96 -21.60
N SER A 182 -5.75 45.67 -22.64
CA SER A 182 -4.85 46.34 -23.58
C SER A 182 -4.13 47.53 -22.96
N PHE A 183 -4.72 48.18 -21.95
CA PHE A 183 -4.14 49.33 -21.24
C PHE A 183 -4.20 49.22 -19.71
N LYS A 184 -5.07 48.37 -19.14
CA LYS A 184 -5.12 48.11 -17.69
C LYS A 184 -4.51 46.77 -17.33
N HIS A 185 -3.59 46.75 -16.38
CA HIS A 185 -3.00 45.50 -15.92
C HIS A 185 -3.76 44.91 -14.73
N PRO A 186 -4.24 43.66 -14.82
CA PRO A 186 -4.88 42.97 -13.70
C PRO A 186 -3.87 42.57 -12.61
N HIS A 187 -4.27 42.62 -11.35
CA HIS A 187 -3.42 42.34 -10.19
C HIS A 187 -3.93 41.14 -9.37
N ARG A 188 -5.22 41.10 -9.00
CA ARG A 188 -5.85 39.99 -8.25
C ARG A 188 -7.14 39.53 -8.91
N LEU A 189 -7.49 38.25 -8.75
CA LEU A 189 -8.73 37.63 -9.23
C LEU A 189 -9.45 36.96 -8.05
N VAL A 190 -10.74 37.25 -7.87
CA VAL A 190 -11.62 36.52 -6.94
C VAL A 190 -12.93 36.22 -7.65
N ALA A 191 -13.44 34.99 -7.46
CA ALA A 191 -14.76 34.59 -7.98
C ALA A 191 -15.76 34.56 -6.84
N ARG A 192 -16.95 35.11 -7.06
CA ARG A 192 -18.09 34.96 -6.13
C ARG A 192 -18.93 33.74 -6.52
N ASN A 193 -19.17 33.58 -7.81
CA ASN A 193 -19.86 32.44 -8.40
C ASN A 193 -19.27 32.17 -9.80
N PRO A 194 -19.58 31.03 -10.46
CA PRO A 194 -19.04 30.70 -11.77
C PRO A 194 -19.30 31.74 -12.88
N GLY A 195 -20.30 32.60 -12.70
CA GLY A 195 -20.71 33.65 -13.62
C GLY A 195 -20.30 35.06 -13.18
N GLU A 196 -19.68 35.26 -12.02
CA GLU A 196 -19.36 36.58 -11.47
C GLU A 196 -17.96 36.59 -10.87
N VAL A 197 -17.12 37.44 -11.45
CA VAL A 197 -15.68 37.50 -11.15
C VAL A 197 -15.25 38.95 -10.96
N LEU A 198 -14.46 39.19 -9.92
CA LEU A 198 -13.87 40.49 -9.61
C LEU A 198 -12.37 40.46 -9.88
N ILE A 199 -11.87 41.50 -10.54
CA ILE A 199 -10.47 41.66 -10.92
C ILE A 199 -9.98 43.02 -10.42
N SER A 200 -8.97 43.03 -9.55
CA SER A 200 -8.30 44.30 -9.22
C SER A 200 -7.33 44.71 -10.32
N LEU A 201 -7.22 46.01 -10.54
CA LEU A 201 -6.39 46.60 -11.57
C LEU A 201 -5.25 47.41 -10.93
N HIS A 202 -4.18 47.63 -11.68
CA HIS A 202 -3.01 48.39 -11.22
C HIS A 202 -3.29 49.87 -10.90
N ASP A 203 -4.41 50.42 -11.37
CA ASP A 203 -4.84 51.82 -11.25
C ASP A 203 -5.87 52.05 -10.12
N GLY A 204 -5.97 51.13 -9.15
CA GLY A 204 -6.95 51.25 -8.06
C GLY A 204 -8.36 50.77 -8.39
N GLY A 205 -8.67 50.54 -9.67
CA GLY A 205 -10.00 50.12 -10.11
C GLY A 205 -10.31 48.65 -9.83
N LEU A 206 -11.60 48.33 -9.75
CA LEU A 206 -12.12 46.96 -9.76
C LEU A 206 -12.90 46.74 -11.07
N LEU A 207 -12.64 45.62 -11.73
CA LEU A 207 -13.36 45.15 -12.90
C LEU A 207 -14.23 43.96 -12.50
N ARG A 208 -15.55 44.09 -12.64
CA ARG A 208 -16.51 42.99 -12.49
C ARG A 208 -16.85 42.43 -13.86
N LEU A 209 -16.68 41.12 -14.00
CA LEU A 209 -17.07 40.33 -15.16
C LEU A 209 -18.30 39.50 -14.80
N ASN A 210 -19.41 39.72 -15.50
CA ASN A 210 -20.65 38.98 -15.29
C ASN A 210 -21.04 38.19 -16.55
N ARG A 211 -21.44 36.94 -16.36
CA ARG A 211 -21.99 36.09 -17.43
C ARG A 211 -23.51 36.18 -17.43
N LEU A 212 -24.08 36.29 -18.62
CA LEU A 212 -25.54 36.24 -18.78
C LEU A 212 -26.04 34.79 -18.63
N PRO A 213 -27.24 34.59 -18.07
CA PRO A 213 -27.82 33.24 -17.95
C PRO A 213 -28.00 32.62 -19.34
N GLY A 214 -27.42 31.43 -19.55
CA GLY A 214 -27.48 30.69 -20.82
C GLY A 214 -26.33 30.95 -21.81
N GLU A 215 -25.42 31.89 -21.54
CA GLU A 215 -24.19 32.04 -22.33
C GLU A 215 -23.07 31.11 -21.81
N ASP A 216 -22.25 30.59 -22.73
CA ASP A 216 -21.03 29.87 -22.41
C ASP A 216 -19.95 30.84 -21.85
N ALA A 217 -18.91 30.31 -21.20
CA ALA A 217 -17.79 31.10 -20.66
C ALA A 217 -16.91 31.84 -21.71
N SER A 218 -17.36 31.91 -22.96
CA SER A 218 -16.75 32.62 -24.08
C SER A 218 -17.06 34.11 -24.11
N SER A 219 -18.13 34.58 -23.46
CA SER A 219 -18.53 35.99 -23.41
C SER A 219 -18.74 36.46 -21.98
N TRP A 220 -18.30 37.69 -21.68
CA TRP A 220 -18.42 38.33 -20.37
C TRP A 220 -18.85 39.78 -20.53
N LYS A 221 -19.77 40.24 -19.67
CA LYS A 221 -20.14 41.64 -19.52
C LYS A 221 -19.17 42.33 -18.57
N GLU A 222 -18.51 43.38 -19.05
CA GLU A 222 -17.51 44.14 -18.29
C GLU A 222 -18.13 45.36 -17.61
N THR A 223 -17.91 45.51 -16.30
CA THR A 223 -18.33 46.68 -15.52
C THR A 223 -17.17 47.18 -14.67
N PHE A 224 -16.85 48.48 -14.76
CA PHE A 224 -15.73 49.08 -14.04
C PHE A 224 -16.20 49.87 -12.82
N TYR A 225 -15.54 49.67 -11.69
CA TYR A 225 -15.70 50.43 -10.47
C TYR A 225 -14.43 51.24 -10.19
N ASN A 226 -14.61 52.50 -9.80
CA ASN A 226 -13.51 53.42 -9.47
C ASN A 226 -13.98 54.42 -8.40
N GLU A 227 -13.04 54.91 -7.58
CA GLU A 227 -13.30 55.80 -6.43
C GLU A 227 -14.00 57.12 -6.82
N GLY A 228 -13.66 57.67 -7.99
CA GLY A 228 -14.19 58.95 -8.48
C GLY A 228 -15.17 58.85 -9.65
N GLY A 229 -15.73 57.67 -9.91
CA GLY A 229 -16.55 57.41 -11.10
C GLY A 229 -15.76 57.48 -12.42
N TRP A 230 -16.47 57.54 -13.56
CA TRP A 230 -15.87 57.47 -14.91
C TRP A 230 -14.84 58.59 -15.18
N ALA A 231 -15.02 59.78 -14.61
CA ALA A 231 -14.15 60.94 -14.81
C ALA A 231 -12.73 60.76 -14.22
N HIS A 232 -12.58 59.97 -13.16
CA HIS A 232 -11.26 59.65 -12.60
C HIS A 232 -10.54 58.52 -13.37
N GLY A 233 -11.29 57.60 -13.99
CA GLY A 233 -10.73 56.51 -14.80
C GLY A 233 -10.10 56.95 -16.12
N LEU A 234 -10.38 58.17 -16.59
CA LEU A 234 -9.72 58.79 -17.74
C LEU A 234 -8.41 59.50 -17.37
N ARG A 235 -8.20 59.86 -16.09
CA ARG A 235 -6.95 60.48 -15.62
C ARG A 235 -5.79 59.50 -15.56
N SER A 236 -6.04 58.20 -15.33
CA SER A 236 -5.00 57.16 -15.36
C SER A 236 -4.43 56.86 -16.76
N LEU A 237 -5.05 57.39 -17.83
CA LEU A 237 -4.53 57.31 -19.20
C LEU A 237 -3.51 58.41 -19.55
N ILE A 238 -3.25 59.35 -18.64
CA ILE A 238 -2.31 60.47 -18.87
C ILE A 238 -1.02 60.20 -18.06
N PRO A 239 0.09 59.82 -18.71
CA PRO A 239 1.33 59.36 -18.04
C PRO A 239 2.13 60.46 -17.31
N PHE A 240 1.65 61.70 -17.26
CA PHE A 240 2.40 62.88 -16.78
C PHE A 240 1.88 63.48 -15.45
N GLN A 241 0.80 62.96 -14.87
CA GLN A 241 0.36 63.33 -13.52
C GLN A 241 0.46 62.11 -12.61
N GLY A 242 1.66 61.87 -12.08
CA GLY A 242 1.98 60.71 -11.26
C GLY A 242 1.26 60.75 -9.91
N GLY A 243 0.32 59.82 -9.71
CA GLY A 243 0.00 59.35 -8.37
C GLY A 243 1.23 58.66 -7.74
N ASN A 244 1.21 58.47 -6.42
CA ASN A 244 2.24 57.66 -5.77
C ASN A 244 2.11 56.21 -6.27
N THR A 245 3.15 55.71 -6.94
CA THR A 245 3.20 54.34 -7.48
C THR A 245 4.37 53.56 -6.91
N ILE A 246 4.21 52.25 -6.75
CA ILE A 246 5.27 51.32 -6.38
C ILE A 246 5.57 50.39 -7.56
N LYS A 247 6.87 50.15 -7.79
CA LYS A 247 7.32 49.22 -8.82
C LYS A 247 7.17 47.77 -8.31
N HIS A 248 6.37 46.96 -9.02
CA HIS A 248 6.22 45.54 -8.75
C HIS A 248 6.43 44.73 -10.04
N GLY A 249 7.54 43.99 -10.09
CA GLY A 249 7.96 43.31 -11.33
C GLY A 249 8.25 44.30 -12.46
N LYS A 250 7.49 44.20 -13.55
CA LYS A 250 7.62 45.06 -14.75
C LYS A 250 6.63 46.24 -14.79
N ILE A 251 5.75 46.37 -13.78
CA ILE A 251 4.61 47.30 -13.81
C ILE A 251 4.69 48.23 -12.58
N ASN A 252 4.27 49.49 -12.76
CA ASN A 252 4.06 50.43 -11.65
C ASN A 252 2.61 50.32 -11.19
N ILE A 253 2.40 50.05 -9.92
CA ILE A 253 1.08 49.87 -9.29
C ILE A 253 0.78 51.11 -8.44
N GLU A 254 -0.40 51.71 -8.59
CA GLU A 254 -0.84 52.84 -7.77
C GLU A 254 -1.09 52.41 -6.31
N LEU A 255 -0.87 53.31 -5.35
CA LEU A 255 -1.14 53.01 -3.93
C LEU A 255 -2.62 52.68 -3.65
N SER A 256 -3.55 53.15 -4.48
CA SER A 256 -4.98 52.81 -4.40
C SER A 256 -5.29 51.37 -4.84
N ALA A 257 -4.34 50.66 -5.47
CA ALA A 257 -4.55 49.31 -5.98
C ALA A 257 -4.93 48.32 -4.88
N VAL A 258 -5.97 47.53 -5.16
CA VAL A 258 -6.50 46.53 -4.24
C VAL A 258 -5.63 45.28 -4.25
N THR A 259 -5.06 44.93 -3.10
CA THR A 259 -4.16 43.78 -2.90
C THR A 259 -4.85 42.57 -2.28
N ALA A 260 -5.90 42.79 -1.47
CA ALA A 260 -6.72 41.73 -0.89
C ALA A 260 -8.21 42.01 -1.11
N ILE A 261 -8.98 40.99 -1.45
CA ILE A 261 -10.42 41.05 -1.72
C ILE A 261 -11.08 39.89 -0.96
N ALA A 262 -12.09 40.19 -0.17
CA ALA A 262 -12.97 39.21 0.45
C ALA A 262 -14.42 39.51 0.06
N VAL A 263 -15.13 38.47 -0.38
CA VAL A 263 -16.54 38.55 -0.76
C VAL A 263 -17.31 37.61 0.16
N PRO A 264 -18.39 38.07 0.82
CA PRO A 264 -19.25 37.23 1.62
C PRO A 264 -19.97 36.18 0.76
N ASN A 265 -20.25 35.01 1.35
CA ASN A 265 -20.94 33.92 0.65
C ASN A 265 -22.44 34.18 0.49
N ALA A 266 -23.05 34.83 1.49
CA ALA A 266 -24.44 35.25 1.48
C ALA A 266 -24.55 36.77 1.32
N ASP A 267 -25.66 37.19 0.73
CA ASP A 267 -25.97 38.60 0.51
C ASP A 267 -26.29 39.26 1.86
N ILE A 268 -25.82 40.48 2.08
CA ILE A 268 -26.03 41.19 3.35
C ILE A 268 -27.23 42.10 3.14
N ASP A 269 -28.35 41.79 3.83
CA ASP A 269 -29.63 42.49 3.71
C ASP A 269 -30.14 42.62 2.24
N GLY A 270 -29.81 41.64 1.39
CA GLY A 270 -30.24 41.56 -0.01
C GLY A 270 -29.33 42.29 -1.01
N ASP A 271 -28.28 42.97 -0.55
CA ASP A 271 -27.29 43.65 -1.39
C ASP A 271 -25.94 42.92 -1.40
N ASN A 272 -25.21 43.08 -2.50
CA ASN A 272 -23.91 42.45 -2.70
C ASN A 272 -22.76 43.39 -2.33
N TYR A 273 -21.91 42.97 -1.41
CA TYR A 273 -20.75 43.74 -0.96
C TYR A 273 -19.43 43.03 -1.23
N ALA A 274 -18.36 43.79 -1.49
CA ALA A 274 -16.99 43.28 -1.52
C ALA A 274 -16.09 44.13 -0.61
N PHE A 275 -15.33 43.46 0.26
CA PHE A 275 -14.43 44.09 1.20
C PHE A 275 -13.01 44.02 0.64
N THR A 276 -12.33 45.16 0.59
CA THR A 276 -11.05 45.27 -0.08
C THR A 276 -10.03 45.99 0.79
N VAL A 277 -8.78 45.54 0.71
CA VAL A 277 -7.62 46.22 1.29
C VAL A 277 -6.69 46.62 0.16
N SER A 278 -6.28 47.88 0.16
CA SER A 278 -5.42 48.49 -0.87
C SER A 278 -4.07 48.89 -0.33
N LEU A 279 -3.09 49.12 -1.22
CA LEU A 279 -1.69 49.34 -0.85
C LEU A 279 -1.47 50.57 0.05
N ASP A 280 -2.36 51.56 0.01
CA ASP A 280 -2.44 52.74 0.88
C ASP A 280 -2.90 52.44 2.32
N HIS A 281 -2.97 51.16 2.70
CA HIS A 281 -3.34 50.69 4.03
C HIS A 281 -4.77 51.10 4.43
N ARG A 282 -5.70 51.12 3.47
CA ARG A 282 -7.10 51.42 3.73
C ARG A 282 -8.00 50.23 3.41
N ILE A 283 -9.04 50.08 4.22
CA ILE A 283 -10.16 49.16 3.97
C ILE A 283 -11.25 49.92 3.23
N ARG A 284 -11.75 49.33 2.15
CA ARG A 284 -12.84 49.87 1.33
C ARG A 284 -13.92 48.82 1.14
N VAL A 285 -15.17 49.22 1.33
CA VAL A 285 -16.36 48.38 1.11
C VAL A 285 -17.04 48.83 -0.17
N TRP A 286 -17.19 47.93 -1.12
CA TRP A 286 -17.83 48.18 -2.41
C TRP A 286 -19.21 47.55 -2.42
N ASN A 287 -20.25 48.32 -2.71
CA ASN A 287 -21.55 47.77 -3.06
C ASN A 287 -21.50 47.41 -4.56
N LEU A 288 -21.54 46.12 -4.87
CA LEU A 288 -21.38 45.58 -6.23
C LEU A 288 -22.58 45.93 -7.12
N ASP A 289 -23.78 46.09 -6.55
CA ASP A 289 -24.99 46.37 -7.33
C ASP A 289 -25.05 47.84 -7.77
N SER A 290 -24.67 48.77 -6.88
CA SER A 290 -24.55 50.20 -7.19
C SER A 290 -23.23 50.59 -7.85
N GLY A 291 -22.17 49.78 -7.65
CA GLY A 291 -20.81 50.07 -8.09
C GLY A 291 -20.11 51.21 -7.35
N LYS A 292 -20.64 51.62 -6.20
CA LYS A 292 -20.10 52.71 -5.36
C LYS A 292 -19.42 52.15 -4.11
N ILE A 293 -18.53 52.96 -3.54
CA ILE A 293 -17.89 52.68 -2.26
C ILE A 293 -18.87 53.06 -1.14
N ALA A 294 -19.24 52.08 -0.32
CA ALA A 294 -20.11 52.24 0.83
C ALA A 294 -19.36 52.74 2.07
N PHE A 295 -18.08 52.38 2.20
CA PHE A 295 -17.20 52.80 3.31
C PHE A 295 -15.73 52.87 2.89
N THR A 296 -14.98 53.82 3.44
CA THR A 296 -13.52 53.86 3.37
C THR A 296 -12.94 54.25 4.72
N GLY A 297 -11.93 53.52 5.19
CA GLY A 297 -11.29 53.77 6.48
C GLY A 297 -9.85 53.27 6.52
N ASP A 298 -9.09 53.70 7.53
CA ASP A 298 -7.76 53.17 7.77
C ASP A 298 -7.81 51.78 8.43
N LEU A 299 -6.91 50.85 8.06
CA LEU A 299 -6.87 49.50 8.66
C LEU A 299 -6.65 49.51 10.18
N LEU A 300 -6.06 50.57 10.75
CA LEU A 300 -5.86 50.70 12.20
C LEU A 300 -6.71 51.82 12.81
N GLY A 301 -7.58 52.48 12.04
CA GLY A 301 -8.39 53.62 12.50
C GLY A 301 -7.56 54.85 12.90
N ALA A 302 -6.31 54.96 12.45
CA ALA A 302 -5.46 56.12 12.75
C ALA A 302 -5.76 57.30 11.81
N GLU A 303 -5.85 58.51 12.36
CA GLU A 303 -5.88 59.75 11.56
C GLU A 303 -4.47 60.05 11.03
N ARG A 304 -4.33 60.20 9.71
CA ARG A 304 -3.01 60.26 9.05
C ARG A 304 -2.79 61.55 8.29
N GLU A 305 -1.64 62.18 8.52
CA GLU A 305 -1.21 63.30 7.71
C GLU A 305 -0.73 62.86 6.31
N PRO A 306 -0.99 63.65 5.24
CA PRO A 306 -0.63 63.29 3.86
C PRO A 306 0.86 63.02 3.62
N ASN A 307 1.75 63.51 4.50
CA ASN A 307 3.20 63.43 4.34
C ASN A 307 3.80 62.06 4.77
N ASP A 308 3.06 61.22 5.50
CA ASP A 308 3.54 59.93 6.02
C ASP A 308 3.15 58.71 5.17
N LEU A 309 2.53 58.93 4.00
CA LEU A 309 2.04 57.86 3.10
C LEU A 309 3.12 56.82 2.73
N GLY A 310 4.39 57.20 2.64
CA GLY A 310 5.48 56.29 2.27
C GLY A 310 5.87 55.26 3.34
N LYS A 311 5.56 55.51 4.62
CA LYS A 311 5.84 54.57 5.73
C LYS A 311 4.74 53.51 5.88
N TRP A 312 3.55 53.80 5.39
CA TRP A 312 2.34 53.00 5.60
C TRP A 312 1.88 52.34 4.30
N VAL A 313 2.81 51.67 3.63
CA VAL A 313 2.51 50.97 2.38
C VAL A 313 2.61 49.47 2.55
N LEU A 314 1.57 48.77 2.12
CA LEU A 314 1.54 47.31 2.05
C LEU A 314 2.34 46.81 0.85
N HIS A 315 2.90 45.60 0.97
CA HIS A 315 3.62 45.01 -0.14
C HIS A 315 2.64 44.35 -1.14
N PRO A 316 2.75 44.56 -2.47
CA PRO A 316 1.78 44.05 -3.44
C PRO A 316 1.63 42.51 -3.49
N SER A 317 2.59 41.75 -2.95
CA SER A 317 2.47 40.30 -2.85
C SER A 317 1.50 39.84 -1.74
N GLN A 318 1.19 40.69 -0.76
CA GLN A 318 0.35 40.34 0.40
C GLN A 318 -1.12 40.24 0.00
N ALA A 319 -1.67 39.03 0.06
CA ALA A 319 -3.06 38.73 -0.32
C ALA A 319 -3.96 38.47 0.88
N GLN A 320 -3.40 37.92 1.96
CA GLN A 320 -4.13 37.42 3.12
C GLN A 320 -4.17 38.48 4.21
N LEU A 321 -4.95 39.53 3.98
CA LEU A 321 -5.06 40.68 4.89
C LEU A 321 -6.48 40.90 5.42
N ILE A 322 -7.48 40.26 4.81
CA ILE A 322 -8.90 40.40 5.18
C ILE A 322 -9.63 39.08 4.99
N ARG A 323 -10.45 38.70 5.97
CA ARG A 323 -11.39 37.58 5.91
C ARG A 323 -12.75 38.06 6.41
N VAL A 324 -13.81 37.53 5.83
CA VAL A 324 -15.19 37.85 6.20
C VAL A 324 -15.87 36.56 6.63
N PHE A 325 -16.46 36.58 7.82
CA PHE A 325 -17.21 35.48 8.41
C PHE A 325 -18.65 35.94 8.63
N GLN A 326 -19.60 35.13 8.22
CA GLN A 326 -21.02 35.40 8.40
C GLN A 326 -21.58 34.36 9.38
N ASP A 327 -22.17 34.87 10.45
CA ASP A 327 -23.00 34.15 11.40
C ASP A 327 -24.48 34.53 11.14
N ASP A 328 -25.43 33.74 11.66
CA ASP A 328 -26.88 33.91 11.40
C ASP A 328 -27.39 35.32 11.77
N GLU A 329 -26.72 36.02 12.69
CA GLU A 329 -27.10 37.36 13.15
C GLU A 329 -26.11 38.48 12.73
N ARG A 330 -24.85 38.19 12.36
CA ARG A 330 -23.79 39.22 12.20
C ARG A 330 -22.71 38.87 11.16
N THR A 331 -22.21 39.89 10.46
CA THR A 331 -21.01 39.78 9.60
C THR A 331 -19.78 40.28 10.35
N THR A 332 -18.86 39.38 10.70
CA THR A 332 -17.58 39.69 11.33
C THR A 332 -16.46 39.75 10.29
N ILE A 333 -15.71 40.84 10.31
CA ILE A 333 -14.62 41.10 9.38
C ILE A 333 -13.33 41.14 10.18
N VAL A 334 -12.35 40.33 9.80
CA VAL A 334 -11.04 40.29 10.46
C VAL A 334 -10.00 40.83 9.50
N THR A 335 -9.27 41.85 9.92
CA THR A 335 -8.16 42.44 9.14
C THR A 335 -6.85 42.32 9.87
N PHE A 336 -5.77 42.11 9.12
CA PHE A 336 -4.41 42.10 9.63
C PHE A 336 -3.58 43.20 8.98
N SER A 337 -2.96 44.06 9.78
CA SER A 337 -1.93 45.00 9.32
C SER A 337 -0.55 44.40 9.56
N PRO A 338 0.29 44.22 8.53
CA PRO A 338 1.65 43.68 8.66
C PRO A 338 2.69 44.75 9.06
N ILE A 339 2.28 45.99 9.30
CA ILE A 339 3.19 47.10 9.59
C ILE A 339 3.64 47.04 11.05
N GLY A 340 4.93 47.29 11.30
CA GLY A 340 5.51 47.22 12.64
C GLY A 340 5.60 45.76 13.13
N ALA A 341 4.99 45.47 14.28
CA ALA A 341 4.95 44.13 14.87
C ALA A 341 3.77 43.27 14.39
N GLY A 342 2.90 43.82 13.54
CA GLY A 342 1.63 43.20 13.16
C GLY A 342 0.51 43.50 14.15
N GLU A 343 -0.70 43.79 13.65
CA GLU A 343 -1.88 44.04 14.49
C GLU A 343 -3.16 43.53 13.82
N PHE A 344 -4.00 42.82 14.60
CA PHE A 344 -5.32 42.36 14.17
C PHE A 344 -6.40 43.35 14.58
N LYS A 345 -7.38 43.56 13.69
CA LYS A 345 -8.62 44.28 14.00
C LYS A 345 -9.83 43.46 13.63
N PHE A 346 -10.85 43.57 14.46
CA PHE A 346 -12.12 42.88 14.33
C PHE A 346 -13.22 43.92 14.14
N TRP A 347 -13.94 43.83 13.03
CA TRP A 347 -14.96 44.79 12.66
C TRP A 347 -16.32 44.12 12.51
N THR A 348 -17.37 44.87 12.79
CA THR A 348 -18.74 44.53 12.40
C THR A 348 -19.28 45.58 11.45
N MET A 349 -20.08 45.17 10.47
CA MET A 349 -20.72 46.09 9.54
C MET A 349 -22.16 46.38 9.96
N THR A 350 -22.56 47.65 9.94
CA THR A 350 -23.95 48.09 10.07
C THR A 350 -24.34 48.91 8.83
N LEU A 351 -25.52 48.63 8.27
CA LEU A 351 -26.02 49.36 7.11
C LEU A 351 -26.86 50.56 7.55
N ASN A 352 -26.59 51.72 6.96
CA ASN A 352 -27.42 52.90 7.11
C ASN A 352 -28.52 52.87 6.04
N GLY A 353 -29.71 53.41 6.35
CA GLY A 353 -30.86 53.43 5.43
C GLY A 353 -30.63 54.12 4.08
N ASP A 354 -29.53 54.88 3.93
CA ASP A 354 -29.14 55.61 2.72
C ASP A 354 -28.20 54.80 1.78
N GLY A 355 -27.92 53.52 2.10
CA GLY A 355 -27.03 52.66 1.32
C GLY A 355 -25.53 52.84 1.60
N THR A 356 -25.17 53.66 2.60
CA THR A 356 -23.81 53.73 3.16
C THR A 356 -23.63 52.67 4.23
N ALA A 357 -22.42 52.12 4.35
CA ALA A 357 -22.10 51.16 5.41
C ALA A 357 -21.19 51.81 6.46
N GLU A 358 -21.39 51.47 7.73
CA GLU A 358 -20.48 51.80 8.81
C GLU A 358 -19.76 50.54 9.28
N LEU A 359 -18.43 50.61 9.36
CA LEU A 359 -17.58 49.58 9.96
C LEU A 359 -17.22 50.00 11.38
N ILE A 360 -17.71 49.25 12.35
CA ILE A 360 -17.48 49.50 13.78
C ILE A 360 -16.38 48.57 14.26
N ASP A 361 -15.29 49.15 14.81
CA ASP A 361 -14.23 48.40 15.49
C ASP A 361 -14.79 47.80 16.78
N MET A 362 -14.70 46.47 16.94
CA MET A 362 -15.18 45.78 18.14
C MET A 362 -14.28 46.00 19.36
N PHE A 363 -13.01 46.38 19.15
CA PHE A 363 -12.04 46.55 20.23
C PHE A 363 -11.20 47.83 20.06
N PRO A 364 -11.82 49.03 20.05
CA PRO A 364 -11.12 50.28 19.70
C PRO A 364 -10.03 50.68 20.71
N GLU A 365 -10.15 50.26 21.97
CA GLU A 365 -9.20 50.60 23.05
C GLU A 365 -8.09 49.54 23.23
N ILE A 366 -8.12 48.42 22.51
CA ILE A 366 -7.22 47.28 22.70
C ILE A 366 -6.36 47.08 21.47
N VAL A 367 -5.04 47.12 21.67
CA VAL A 367 -4.07 46.82 20.62
C VAL A 367 -3.78 45.31 20.60
N LEU A 368 -4.33 44.61 19.62
CA LEU A 368 -4.24 43.15 19.48
C LEU A 368 -2.99 42.75 18.66
N LYS A 369 -1.82 42.85 19.29
CA LYS A 369 -0.56 42.37 18.70
C LYS A 369 -0.40 40.88 18.91
N PRO A 370 -0.26 40.06 17.85
CA PRO A 370 -0.09 38.63 18.02
C PRO A 370 1.25 38.32 18.69
N SER A 371 1.28 37.38 19.63
CA SER A 371 2.51 36.89 20.23
C SER A 371 3.14 35.87 19.29
N HIS A 372 4.40 36.09 18.90
CA HIS A 372 5.10 35.15 18.03
C HIS A 372 5.38 33.81 18.77
N PRO A 373 5.61 32.70 18.04
CA PRO A 373 5.67 31.35 18.61
C PRO A 373 6.76 31.08 19.67
N MET A 374 7.79 31.93 19.72
CA MET A 374 8.94 31.81 20.63
C MET A 374 9.07 33.01 21.56
N ALA A 375 7.96 33.65 21.92
CA ALA A 375 7.95 34.78 22.84
C ALA A 375 8.54 34.36 24.20
N GLY A 376 9.80 34.75 24.46
CA GLY A 376 10.56 34.33 25.65
C GLY A 376 12.03 34.02 25.39
N ASP A 377 12.39 33.69 24.13
CA ASP A 377 13.79 33.45 23.74
C ASP A 377 14.46 34.76 23.26
N PRO A 378 15.55 35.23 23.90
CA PRO A 378 16.26 36.44 23.50
C PRO A 378 16.94 36.33 22.13
N MET A 379 17.00 35.14 21.53
CA MET A 379 17.67 34.85 20.26
C MET A 379 16.68 34.57 19.12
N THR A 380 15.67 35.43 18.95
CA THR A 380 14.55 35.16 18.04
C THR A 380 14.76 35.65 16.61
N ASP A 381 14.66 34.72 15.66
CA ASP A 381 14.45 34.98 14.24
C ASP A 381 13.14 35.77 14.01
N VAL A 382 13.11 36.60 12.96
CA VAL A 382 11.93 37.40 12.59
C VAL A 382 10.83 36.50 12.01
N TRP A 383 9.80 36.21 12.81
CA TRP A 383 8.59 35.51 12.36
C TRP A 383 7.59 36.48 11.73
N THR A 384 6.95 36.07 10.63
CA THR A 384 5.94 36.86 9.93
C THR A 384 4.63 36.09 9.78
N VAL A 385 3.49 36.77 9.87
CA VAL A 385 2.18 36.16 9.60
C VAL A 385 2.04 35.96 8.10
N ALA A 386 1.87 34.71 7.67
CA ALA A 386 1.72 34.33 6.27
C ALA A 386 0.26 34.23 5.84
N ASP A 387 -0.61 33.67 6.68
CA ASP A 387 -2.04 33.52 6.45
C ASP A 387 -2.78 33.40 7.80
N PHE A 388 -4.08 33.61 7.80
CA PHE A 388 -4.93 33.40 8.96
C PHE A 388 -6.34 32.93 8.55
N SER A 389 -6.99 32.20 9.45
CA SER A 389 -8.35 31.72 9.33
C SER A 389 -9.05 31.87 10.67
N ALA A 390 -10.38 31.91 10.69
CA ALA A 390 -11.14 31.88 11.93
C ALA A 390 -12.24 30.82 11.86
N THR A 391 -12.59 30.27 13.01
CA THR A 391 -13.76 29.40 13.20
C THR A 391 -14.74 30.11 14.12
N VAL A 392 -16.00 30.12 13.70
CA VAL A 392 -17.11 30.64 14.50
C VAL A 392 -17.75 29.45 15.19
N HIS A 393 -17.86 29.49 16.51
CA HIS A 393 -18.51 28.43 17.29
C HIS A 393 -19.99 28.74 17.41
N ASN A 394 -20.84 27.87 16.85
CA ASN A 394 -22.29 28.06 16.87
C ASN A 394 -22.90 27.82 18.27
N ASP A 395 -22.23 27.04 19.12
CA ASP A 395 -22.72 26.64 20.44
C ASP A 395 -22.61 27.77 21.48
N GLU A 396 -21.61 28.64 21.35
CA GLU A 396 -21.33 29.74 22.27
C GLU A 396 -21.34 31.08 21.54
N ARG A 397 -22.42 31.85 21.72
CA ARG A 397 -22.63 33.15 21.03
C ARG A 397 -21.40 34.06 21.15
N GLY A 398 -20.84 34.43 20.00
CA GLY A 398 -19.74 35.39 19.91
C GLY A 398 -18.36 34.82 20.26
N LYS A 399 -18.19 33.50 20.36
CA LYS A 399 -16.88 32.86 20.46
C LYS A 399 -16.30 32.58 19.08
N LEU A 400 -15.05 32.99 18.89
CA LEU A 400 -14.29 32.84 17.65
C LEU A 400 -12.89 32.34 17.97
N SER A 401 -12.45 31.27 17.30
CA SER A 401 -11.05 30.83 17.36
C SER A 401 -10.30 31.38 16.16
N LEU A 402 -9.27 32.19 16.42
CA LEU A 402 -8.41 32.73 15.38
C LEU A 402 -7.18 31.83 15.21
N TRP A 403 -7.00 31.30 14.02
CA TRP A 403 -5.84 30.49 13.63
C TRP A 403 -4.87 31.32 12.80
N VAL A 404 -3.61 31.35 13.22
CA VAL A 404 -2.54 32.15 12.61
C VAL A 404 -1.42 31.25 12.13
N LEU A 405 -1.06 31.37 10.85
CA LEU A 405 0.09 30.70 10.24
C LEU A 405 1.29 31.65 10.24
N TRP A 406 2.32 31.29 10.99
CA TRP A 406 3.59 31.99 11.08
C TRP A 406 4.63 31.36 10.17
N LYS A 407 5.47 32.18 9.55
CA LYS A 407 6.51 31.74 8.63
C LYS A 407 7.84 32.43 8.93
N ASN A 408 8.91 31.63 8.89
CA ASN A 408 10.30 32.05 8.89
C ASN A 408 11.02 31.30 7.75
N ASN A 409 11.17 31.96 6.59
CA ASN A 409 11.66 31.34 5.36
C ASN A 409 10.85 30.09 4.98
N ILE A 410 11.42 28.89 5.20
CA ILE A 410 10.84 27.60 4.83
C ILE A 410 10.15 26.94 6.03
N THR A 411 10.48 27.34 7.25
CA THR A 411 9.85 26.82 8.46
C THR A 411 8.57 27.60 8.77
N TYR A 412 7.59 26.91 9.33
CA TYR A 412 6.33 27.51 9.73
C TYR A 412 5.88 26.99 11.09
N ARG A 413 5.00 27.74 11.74
CA ARG A 413 4.31 27.35 12.98
C ARG A 413 2.86 27.80 12.88
N VAL A 414 1.96 27.06 13.50
CA VAL A 414 0.55 27.44 13.61
C VAL A 414 0.23 27.66 15.08
N GLN A 415 -0.52 28.72 15.35
CA GLN A 415 -1.06 29.00 16.67
C GLN A 415 -2.53 29.35 16.58
N THR A 416 -3.26 29.11 17.67
CA THR A 416 -4.67 29.48 17.79
C THR A 416 -4.92 30.25 19.08
N VAL A 417 -5.94 31.10 19.06
CA VAL A 417 -6.42 31.82 20.24
C VAL A 417 -7.94 31.90 20.19
N ASP A 418 -8.58 31.56 21.30
CA ASP A 418 -10.03 31.68 21.48
C ASP A 418 -10.38 33.08 22.02
N ILE A 419 -11.33 33.73 21.35
CA ILE A 419 -11.73 35.12 21.63
C ILE A 419 -13.24 35.19 21.79
N THR A 420 -13.71 36.00 22.74
CA THR A 420 -15.13 36.30 22.93
C THR A 420 -15.44 37.73 22.51
N LEU A 421 -16.16 37.89 21.41
CA LEU A 421 -16.49 39.18 20.78
C LEU A 421 -17.45 40.08 21.62
N GLN A 422 -17.95 39.60 22.76
CA GLN A 422 -18.90 40.33 23.62
C GLN A 422 -18.24 41.08 24.80
N SER A 423 -17.00 40.72 25.18
CA SER A 423 -16.33 41.29 26.37
C SER A 423 -14.90 41.72 26.06
N ALA A 424 -14.67 43.03 26.07
CA ALA A 424 -13.37 43.64 25.79
C ALA A 424 -12.31 43.32 26.87
N SER A 425 -12.69 43.33 28.16
CA SER A 425 -11.75 43.07 29.26
C SER A 425 -11.21 41.64 29.22
N ASN A 426 -12.09 40.67 28.95
CA ASN A 426 -11.75 39.25 28.85
C ASN A 426 -10.86 39.02 27.61
N THR A 427 -11.19 39.64 26.48
CA THR A 427 -10.40 39.51 25.25
C THR A 427 -8.95 39.95 25.44
N SER A 428 -8.69 41.01 26.21
CA SER A 428 -7.30 41.48 26.44
C SER A 428 -6.44 40.48 27.25
N SER A 429 -7.05 39.74 28.20
CA SER A 429 -6.35 38.75 29.00
C SER A 429 -6.17 37.45 28.23
N TYR A 430 -7.21 36.99 27.52
CA TYR A 430 -7.13 35.80 26.66
C TYR A 430 -6.15 36.03 25.49
N TRP A 431 -6.09 37.21 24.90
CA TRP A 431 -5.12 37.51 23.84
C TRP A 431 -3.66 37.49 24.32
N LYS A 432 -3.40 37.75 25.61
CA LYS A 432 -2.02 37.69 26.15
C LYS A 432 -1.61 36.28 26.56
N ASN A 433 -2.51 35.52 27.17
CA ASN A 433 -2.17 34.25 27.83
C ASN A 433 -2.86 33.01 27.23
N GLY A 434 -3.84 33.19 26.36
CA GLY A 434 -4.70 32.13 25.81
C GLY A 434 -4.26 31.60 24.45
N TRP A 435 -3.01 31.82 24.05
CA TRP A 435 -2.48 31.24 22.82
C TRP A 435 -2.12 29.79 23.03
N SER A 436 -2.51 28.94 22.07
CA SER A 436 -2.12 27.53 22.01
C SER A 436 -1.31 27.29 20.75
N ALA A 437 -0.28 26.44 20.85
CA ALA A 437 0.60 26.09 19.75
C ALA A 437 0.23 24.74 19.12
N VAL A 438 0.61 24.57 17.86
CA VAL A 438 0.51 23.30 17.13
C VAL A 438 1.89 22.64 17.10
N ALA A 439 1.99 21.42 17.64
CA ALA A 439 3.20 20.60 17.59
C ALA A 439 3.43 20.08 16.16
N THR A 440 4.69 20.15 15.70
CA THR A 440 5.10 19.68 14.36
C THR A 440 5.22 18.16 14.26
N ASP A 441 5.21 17.65 13.02
CA ASP A 441 5.45 16.23 12.71
C ASP A 441 6.73 15.68 13.38
N THR A 442 6.56 14.64 14.19
CA THR A 442 7.62 13.95 14.95
C THR A 442 8.32 12.87 14.13
N VAL A 443 7.64 12.22 13.18
CA VAL A 443 8.19 11.09 12.40
C VAL A 443 9.30 11.56 11.45
N SER A 444 9.17 12.80 10.95
CA SER A 444 10.22 13.45 10.17
C SER A 444 11.47 13.80 11.01
N GLN A 445 11.33 13.85 12.33
CA GLN A 445 12.38 14.20 13.29
C GLN A 445 12.96 12.97 14.03
N ALA A 446 12.49 11.77 13.71
CA ALA A 446 12.96 10.52 14.31
C ALA A 446 14.50 10.40 14.28
N PRO A 447 15.13 9.90 15.36
CA PRO A 447 16.58 9.84 15.48
C PRO A 447 17.21 9.01 14.36
N LEU A 448 18.45 9.36 13.99
CA LEU A 448 19.18 8.65 12.95
C LEU A 448 19.48 7.21 13.38
N PRO A 449 19.54 6.25 12.44
CA PRO A 449 19.96 4.89 12.76
C PRO A 449 21.38 4.90 13.33
N VAL A 450 21.55 4.27 14.49
CA VAL A 450 22.86 4.01 15.09
C VAL A 450 23.33 2.63 14.62
N ILE A 451 24.57 2.58 14.13
CA ILE A 451 25.20 1.34 13.65
C ILE A 451 26.29 0.97 14.65
N LEU A 452 26.08 -0.16 15.32
CA LEU A 452 27.01 -0.73 16.27
C LEU A 452 27.70 -1.96 15.66
N PRO A 453 28.96 -2.25 16.02
CA PRO A 453 29.67 -3.43 15.51
C PRO A 453 28.97 -4.75 15.84
N SER A 454 28.28 -4.81 16.98
CA SER A 454 27.57 -5.98 17.52
C SER A 454 26.14 -6.15 16.98
N ASP A 455 25.69 -5.28 16.07
CA ASP A 455 24.35 -5.37 15.48
C ASP A 455 24.17 -6.67 14.67
N PRO A 456 23.03 -7.38 14.83
CA PRO A 456 22.70 -8.54 13.99
C PRO A 456 22.24 -8.14 12.58
N GLU A 457 21.72 -6.92 12.40
CA GLU A 457 21.22 -6.38 11.13
C GLU A 457 22.30 -5.63 10.35
N ASP A 458 22.25 -5.67 9.01
CA ASP A 458 23.18 -4.91 8.16
C ASP A 458 22.87 -3.40 8.22
N ALA A 459 23.93 -2.59 8.18
CA ALA A 459 23.83 -1.13 8.16
C ALA A 459 22.97 -0.62 6.99
N THR A 460 23.07 -1.29 5.84
CA THR A 460 22.28 -0.98 4.64
C THR A 460 20.79 -1.15 4.88
N GLU A 461 20.39 -2.22 5.56
CA GLU A 461 18.99 -2.54 5.83
C GLU A 461 18.36 -1.50 6.77
N LYS A 462 19.07 -1.14 7.85
CA LYS A 462 18.66 -0.06 8.76
C LYS A 462 18.45 1.28 8.05
N TRP A 463 19.36 1.65 7.15
CA TRP A 463 19.24 2.89 6.36
C TRP A 463 18.10 2.84 5.35
N LEU A 464 17.89 1.71 4.67
CA LEU A 464 16.78 1.52 3.75
C LEU A 464 15.44 1.64 4.48
N ASP A 465 15.31 0.96 5.61
CA ASP A 465 14.10 0.99 6.43
C ASP A 465 13.79 2.39 6.93
N TYR A 466 14.82 3.15 7.31
CA TYR A 466 14.67 4.53 7.76
C TYR A 466 14.28 5.50 6.64
N ILE A 467 14.86 5.35 5.43
CA ILE A 467 14.62 6.26 4.29
C ILE A 467 13.31 5.91 3.56
N LEU A 468 13.02 4.62 3.38
CA LEU A 468 11.84 4.13 2.68
C LEU A 468 10.65 3.90 3.62
N TYR A 469 10.75 4.34 4.87
CA TYR A 469 9.64 4.32 5.81
C TYR A 469 8.38 4.97 5.19
N PRO A 470 7.24 4.26 5.13
CA PRO A 470 6.07 4.72 4.39
C PRO A 470 5.62 6.12 4.82
N GLY A 471 5.50 7.04 3.86
CA GLY A 471 5.02 8.39 4.11
C GLY A 471 6.07 9.36 4.67
N LYS A 472 7.33 8.94 4.89
CA LYS A 472 8.40 9.85 5.35
C LYS A 472 8.87 10.78 4.23
N TYR A 473 9.39 10.23 3.13
CA TYR A 473 9.83 10.98 1.96
C TYR A 473 9.02 10.60 0.72
N THR A 474 8.84 11.56 -0.21
CA THR A 474 8.23 11.25 -1.51
C THR A 474 9.20 10.49 -2.39
N THR A 475 8.67 9.64 -3.27
CA THR A 475 9.48 8.88 -4.24
C THR A 475 10.30 9.83 -5.12
N ALA A 476 9.69 10.94 -5.54
CA ALA A 476 10.35 11.99 -6.31
C ALA A 476 11.54 12.63 -5.57
N THR A 477 11.44 12.87 -4.24
CA THR A 477 12.56 13.38 -3.44
C THR A 477 13.72 12.39 -3.45
N VAL A 478 13.46 11.11 -3.17
CA VAL A 478 14.49 10.07 -3.07
C VAL A 478 15.15 9.83 -4.44
N GLU A 479 14.37 9.80 -5.52
CA GLU A 479 14.91 9.62 -6.88
C GLU A 479 15.76 10.79 -7.35
N THR A 480 15.38 12.02 -7.00
CA THR A 480 16.19 13.22 -7.30
C THR A 480 17.48 13.25 -6.48
N ALA A 481 17.40 12.93 -5.18
CA ALA A 481 18.59 12.82 -4.36
C ALA A 481 19.56 11.77 -4.92
N LEU A 482 19.02 10.67 -5.45
CA LEU A 482 19.81 9.60 -6.05
C LEU A 482 20.48 10.05 -7.36
N SER A 483 19.79 10.82 -8.21
CA SER A 483 20.39 11.36 -9.43
C SER A 483 21.50 12.37 -9.13
N ILE A 484 21.31 13.25 -8.14
CA ILE A 484 22.33 14.19 -7.69
C ILE A 484 23.54 13.44 -7.12
N TYR A 485 23.30 12.39 -6.33
CA TYR A 485 24.36 11.55 -5.77
C TYR A 485 25.14 10.78 -6.84
N GLU A 486 24.46 10.15 -7.82
CA GLU A 486 25.12 9.50 -8.98
C GLU A 486 26.02 10.46 -9.75
N ARG A 487 25.54 11.69 -9.96
CA ARG A 487 26.30 12.74 -10.66
C ARG A 487 27.54 13.15 -9.87
N SER A 488 27.44 13.21 -8.54
CA SER A 488 28.57 13.51 -7.65
C SER A 488 29.68 12.45 -7.71
N LEU A 489 29.34 11.21 -8.10
CA LEU A 489 30.27 10.10 -8.32
C LEU A 489 30.89 10.08 -9.73
N GLY A 490 30.55 11.04 -10.61
CA GLY A 490 31.15 11.15 -11.95
C GLY A 490 30.68 10.10 -12.97
N ARG A 491 29.57 9.39 -12.71
CA ARG A 491 29.04 8.38 -13.65
C ARG A 491 28.14 9.03 -14.72
N PRO A 492 28.34 8.73 -16.02
CA PRO A 492 27.45 9.22 -17.07
C PRO A 492 26.07 8.55 -16.96
N GLN A 493 25.02 9.37 -16.97
CA GLN A 493 23.64 8.96 -16.78
C GLN A 493 23.16 8.11 -17.97
N LYS A 494 23.15 6.77 -17.84
CA LYS A 494 22.53 5.89 -18.84
C LYS A 494 21.03 5.79 -18.55
N ILE A 495 20.25 6.69 -19.16
CA ILE A 495 18.77 6.75 -19.10
C ILE A 495 18.13 5.37 -19.43
N SER A 496 18.80 4.57 -20.27
CA SER A 496 18.34 3.23 -20.72
C SER A 496 18.53 2.08 -19.70
N ALA A 497 19.28 2.25 -18.61
CA ALA A 497 19.54 1.17 -17.63
C ALA A 497 18.49 1.10 -16.50
N ARG A 498 17.47 1.97 -16.52
CA ARG A 498 16.49 2.16 -15.45
C ARG A 498 15.27 1.22 -15.53
N GLY A 499 15.14 0.42 -16.59
CA GLY A 499 13.87 -0.18 -16.98
C GLY A 499 13.29 -1.31 -16.12
N ASN A 500 14.06 -2.01 -15.28
CA ASN A 500 13.57 -3.25 -14.62
C ASN A 500 13.91 -3.41 -13.13
N LYS A 501 14.59 -2.45 -12.49
CA LYS A 501 15.04 -2.59 -11.08
C LYS A 501 14.24 -1.70 -10.14
N ASN A 502 13.84 -2.25 -9.00
CA ASN A 502 13.11 -1.52 -7.96
C ASN A 502 13.97 -0.38 -7.37
N LEU A 503 13.32 0.64 -6.79
CA LEU A 503 14.02 1.81 -6.22
C LEU A 503 15.06 1.41 -5.17
N SER A 504 14.72 0.49 -4.27
CA SER A 504 15.63 -0.04 -3.24
C SER A 504 16.88 -0.68 -3.85
N GLU A 505 16.72 -1.56 -4.84
CA GLU A 505 17.83 -2.21 -5.54
C GLU A 505 18.75 -1.20 -6.25
N ARG A 506 18.16 -0.14 -6.84
CA ARG A 506 18.92 0.94 -7.47
C ARG A 506 19.77 1.69 -6.45
N ILE A 507 19.18 2.08 -5.32
CA ILE A 507 19.89 2.77 -4.23
C ILE A 507 21.06 1.91 -3.73
N CYS A 508 20.81 0.64 -3.41
CA CYS A 508 21.84 -0.29 -2.95
C CYS A 508 22.95 -0.50 -3.98
N ALA A 509 22.62 -0.66 -5.26
CA ALA A 509 23.61 -0.86 -6.31
C ALA A 509 24.52 0.37 -6.47
N ILE A 510 23.97 1.57 -6.34
CA ILE A 510 24.74 2.82 -6.47
C ILE A 510 25.64 3.02 -5.26
N ILE A 511 25.09 2.97 -4.04
CA ILE A 511 25.85 3.17 -2.79
C ILE A 511 26.87 2.05 -2.60
N GLY A 512 26.49 0.79 -2.78
CA GLY A 512 27.40 -0.35 -2.64
C GLY A 512 28.58 -0.34 -3.63
N SER A 513 28.40 0.29 -4.80
CA SER A 513 29.46 0.43 -5.80
C SER A 513 30.38 1.65 -5.59
N SER A 514 30.15 2.46 -4.54
CA SER A 514 30.93 3.68 -4.26
C SER A 514 32.18 3.41 -3.42
N ILE A 515 32.25 2.29 -2.70
CA ILE A 515 33.34 1.95 -1.78
C ILE A 515 33.96 0.61 -2.17
N PRO A 516 35.27 0.56 -2.49
CA PRO A 516 35.97 -0.70 -2.66
C PRO A 516 36.28 -1.36 -1.31
N LEU A 517 36.19 -2.69 -1.25
CA LEU A 517 36.61 -3.46 -0.08
C LEU A 517 38.14 -3.44 0.02
N SER A 518 38.70 -2.84 1.07
CA SER A 518 40.15 -2.72 1.28
C SER A 518 40.70 -3.83 2.18
N SER A 519 41.92 -4.29 1.88
CA SER A 519 42.70 -5.13 2.80
C SER A 519 43.50 -4.26 3.78
N SER A 520 43.49 -4.62 5.05
CA SER A 520 44.33 -4.04 6.10
C SER A 520 45.82 -4.24 5.76
N SER A 521 46.70 -3.53 6.49
CA SER A 521 48.16 -3.69 6.36
C SER A 521 48.65 -5.10 6.69
N THR A 522 47.82 -5.94 7.31
CA THR A 522 48.10 -7.35 7.64
C THR A 522 47.55 -8.34 6.59
N GLY A 523 46.93 -7.86 5.51
CA GLY A 523 46.36 -8.68 4.44
C GLY A 523 44.98 -9.27 4.75
N GLN A 524 44.38 -8.93 5.89
CA GLN A 524 43.00 -9.29 6.22
C GLN A 524 42.02 -8.24 5.65
N ILE A 525 40.79 -8.65 5.34
CA ILE A 525 39.76 -7.71 4.87
C ILE A 525 39.32 -6.84 6.05
N ASP A 526 39.35 -5.52 5.87
CA ASP A 526 38.97 -4.57 6.92
C ASP A 526 37.46 -4.27 6.88
N TYR A 527 36.69 -5.13 7.55
CA TYR A 527 35.23 -5.01 7.63
C TYR A 527 34.77 -3.79 8.44
N GLU A 528 35.54 -3.35 9.44
CA GLU A 528 35.17 -2.21 10.28
C GLU A 528 35.31 -0.89 9.52
N HIS A 529 36.42 -0.72 8.80
CA HIS A 529 36.59 0.42 7.90
C HIS A 529 35.53 0.43 6.79
N PHE A 530 35.17 -0.74 6.25
CA PHE A 530 34.11 -0.82 5.25
C PHE A 530 32.74 -0.41 5.80
N LYS A 531 32.35 -0.89 7.00
CA LYS A 531 31.08 -0.52 7.65
C LYS A 531 30.99 0.98 7.90
N THR A 532 32.04 1.57 8.47
CA THR A 532 32.10 3.02 8.76
C THR A 532 32.09 3.87 7.48
N ALA A 533 32.80 3.43 6.43
CA ALA A 533 32.77 4.08 5.13
C ALA A 533 31.37 4.02 4.48
N ILE A 534 30.68 2.87 4.55
CA ILE A 534 29.31 2.71 4.05
C ILE A 534 28.36 3.66 4.77
N ASP A 535 28.40 3.68 6.10
CA ASP A 535 27.57 4.59 6.90
C ASP A 535 27.81 6.06 6.49
N ALA A 536 29.07 6.45 6.29
CA ALA A 536 29.38 7.81 5.82
C ALA A 536 28.77 8.13 4.44
N GLN A 537 28.67 7.16 3.53
CA GLN A 537 28.01 7.37 2.23
C GLN A 537 26.49 7.45 2.37
N TRP A 538 25.87 6.62 3.21
CA TRP A 538 24.45 6.72 3.51
C TRP A 538 24.09 8.06 4.14
N ARG A 539 24.90 8.56 5.09
CA ARG A 539 24.72 9.91 5.68
C ARG A 539 24.83 11.03 4.64
N ARG A 540 25.73 10.91 3.66
CA ARG A 540 25.83 11.88 2.54
C ARG A 540 24.58 11.87 1.67
N PHE A 541 24.11 10.69 1.30
CA PHE A 541 22.88 10.53 0.54
C PHE A 541 21.66 11.07 1.31
N TYR A 542 21.56 10.74 2.61
CA TYR A 542 20.53 11.23 3.50
C TYR A 542 20.49 12.76 3.60
N ARG A 543 21.65 13.43 3.73
CA ARG A 543 21.72 14.90 3.77
C ARG A 543 21.12 15.55 2.52
N LEU A 544 21.29 14.94 1.33
CA LEU A 544 20.65 15.42 0.10
C LEU A 544 19.13 15.27 0.15
N ILE A 545 18.63 14.15 0.69
CA ILE A 545 17.18 13.92 0.87
C ILE A 545 16.60 14.99 1.80
N VAL A 546 17.23 15.25 2.95
CA VAL A 546 16.76 16.24 3.94
C VAL A 546 16.73 17.65 3.36
N GLU A 547 17.75 18.06 2.61
CA GLU A 547 17.79 19.39 2.01
C GLU A 547 16.66 19.59 0.99
N LEU A 548 16.39 18.58 0.15
CA LEU A 548 15.26 18.60 -0.77
C LEU A 548 13.91 18.55 -0.04
N ASP A 549 13.80 17.77 1.04
CA ASP A 549 12.57 17.65 1.81
C ASP A 549 12.22 18.94 2.56
N LYS A 550 13.23 19.63 3.11
CA LYS A 550 13.06 20.93 3.78
C LYS A 550 12.32 21.89 2.87
N GLN A 551 12.73 22.00 1.61
CA GLN A 551 12.09 22.89 0.62
C GLN A 551 10.62 22.53 0.35
N ARG A 552 10.22 21.27 0.52
CA ARG A 552 8.81 20.84 0.40
C ARG A 552 7.93 21.32 1.55
N GLY A 553 8.54 21.61 2.71
CA GLY A 553 7.86 22.01 3.95
C GLY A 553 7.40 23.46 3.99
N GLU A 554 7.74 24.28 2.98
CA GLU A 554 7.31 25.68 2.94
C GLU A 554 5.78 25.80 2.95
N ALA A 555 5.22 26.46 3.96
CA ALA A 555 3.79 26.72 4.03
C ALA A 555 3.38 27.89 3.10
N LEU A 556 2.24 27.70 2.42
CA LEU A 556 1.74 28.62 1.38
C LEU A 556 0.34 29.15 1.70
N ALA A 557 -0.53 28.37 2.33
CA ALA A 557 -1.87 28.81 2.72
C ALA A 557 -2.42 28.01 3.90
N LEU A 558 -3.33 28.63 4.66
CA LEU A 558 -4.15 28.00 5.69
C LEU A 558 -5.60 27.94 5.19
N SER A 559 -6.17 26.74 5.14
CA SER A 559 -7.56 26.51 4.77
C SER A 559 -8.34 25.92 5.93
N PHE A 560 -9.63 26.26 5.99
CA PHE A 560 -10.58 25.71 6.94
C PHE A 560 -11.72 25.02 6.21
N ASP A 561 -11.94 23.76 6.57
CA ASP A 561 -13.08 22.98 6.10
C ASP A 561 -14.24 23.13 7.10
N ALA A 562 -15.24 23.95 6.76
CA ALA A 562 -16.38 24.22 7.63
C ALA A 562 -17.26 23.00 7.93
N ASP A 563 -17.36 22.04 7.01
CA ASP A 563 -18.25 20.88 7.21
C ASP A 563 -17.57 19.81 8.06
N ASN A 564 -16.27 19.62 7.86
CA ASN A 564 -15.49 18.69 8.67
C ASN A 564 -14.88 19.38 9.88
N GLN A 565 -15.01 20.69 10.08
CA GLN A 565 -14.36 21.43 11.17
C GLN A 565 -12.86 21.12 11.28
N LEU A 566 -12.14 21.04 10.15
CA LEU A 566 -10.70 20.71 10.12
C LEU A 566 -9.89 21.85 9.52
N HIS A 567 -8.75 22.16 10.13
CA HIS A 567 -7.76 23.07 9.58
C HIS A 567 -6.69 22.30 8.81
N VAL A 568 -6.35 22.81 7.62
CA VAL A 568 -5.35 22.21 6.76
C VAL A 568 -4.37 23.26 6.28
N VAL A 569 -3.09 23.03 6.52
CA VAL A 569 -1.99 23.83 5.98
C VAL A 569 -1.58 23.25 4.62
N ALA A 570 -1.65 24.07 3.58
CA ALA A 570 -1.13 23.72 2.27
C ALA A 570 0.35 24.09 2.19
N THR A 571 1.21 23.09 1.98
CA THR A 571 2.66 23.29 1.79
C THR A 571 3.02 23.24 0.30
N ALA A 572 4.28 23.54 -0.02
CA ALA A 572 4.79 23.53 -1.39
C ALA A 572 4.61 22.18 -2.10
N ASN A 573 4.69 21.05 -1.37
CA ASN A 573 4.51 19.71 -1.95
C ASN A 573 3.87 18.70 -0.96
N GLY A 574 2.82 19.12 -0.27
CA GLY A 574 2.05 18.28 0.66
C GLY A 574 0.92 19.05 1.36
N LEU A 575 0.24 18.38 2.29
CA LEU A 575 -0.75 18.99 3.19
C LEU A 575 -0.42 18.61 4.63
N SER A 576 -0.75 19.47 5.59
CA SER A 576 -0.67 19.14 7.02
C SER A 576 -2.05 19.35 7.63
N VAL A 577 -2.68 18.27 8.11
CA VAL A 577 -4.01 18.31 8.74
C VAL A 577 -3.82 18.50 10.24
N ILE A 578 -4.53 19.45 10.84
CA ILE A 578 -4.43 19.76 12.26
C ILE A 578 -5.49 18.98 13.04
N ARG A 579 -5.08 18.34 14.13
CA ARG A 579 -5.92 17.60 15.09
C ARG A 579 -5.56 18.01 16.52
N GLU A 580 -6.39 17.65 17.49
CA GLU A 580 -6.07 17.82 18.90
C GLU A 580 -4.98 16.83 19.33
N CYS A 581 -4.16 17.21 20.31
CA CYS A 581 -3.23 16.28 20.95
C CYS A 581 -4.02 15.17 21.67
N SER A 582 -3.52 13.94 21.61
CA SER A 582 -3.94 12.90 22.54
C SER A 582 -3.46 13.23 23.96
N PRO A 583 -4.06 12.66 25.02
CA PRO A 583 -3.65 12.93 26.40
C PRO A 583 -2.14 12.73 26.64
N ILE A 584 -1.55 11.69 26.03
CA ILE A 584 -0.11 11.45 26.14
C ILE A 584 0.74 12.45 25.35
N GLU A 585 0.28 12.90 24.18
CA GLU A 585 0.97 13.92 23.39
C GLU A 585 0.98 15.26 24.13
N GLU A 586 -0.15 15.61 24.76
CA GLU A 586 -0.26 16.82 25.58
C GLU A 586 0.73 16.79 26.75
N LEU A 587 0.83 15.67 27.48
CA LEU A 587 1.79 15.50 28.57
C LEU A 587 3.25 15.55 28.08
N TYR A 588 3.54 14.88 26.95
CA TYR A 588 4.88 14.80 26.40
C TYR A 588 5.40 16.16 25.89
N PHE A 589 4.55 16.94 25.22
CA PHE A 589 4.95 18.25 24.69
C PHE A 589 4.90 19.39 25.72
N ASN A 590 4.26 19.18 26.87
CA ASN A 590 4.06 20.20 27.90
C ASN A 590 4.49 19.73 29.30
N PRO A 591 5.77 19.33 29.50
CA PRO A 591 6.24 18.79 30.78
C PRO A 591 6.05 19.77 31.96
N ASP A 592 6.29 21.07 31.71
CA ASP A 592 6.24 22.13 32.74
C ASP A 592 4.84 22.71 33.00
N ASN A 593 3.84 22.39 32.16
CA ASN A 593 2.52 23.04 32.14
C ASN A 593 1.37 22.12 32.60
N ALA A 594 1.67 21.01 33.29
CA ALA A 594 0.69 20.01 33.67
C ALA A 594 -0.53 20.62 34.38
N PHE A 595 -1.71 20.50 33.77
CA PHE A 595 -2.97 21.07 34.21
C PHE A 595 -3.46 20.42 35.52
N GLY A 596 -3.01 20.92 36.68
CA GLY A 596 -3.50 20.53 38.00
C GLY A 596 -3.00 19.18 38.56
N GLY A 597 -3.20 18.99 39.87
CA GLY A 597 -2.40 18.06 40.70
C GLY A 597 -2.48 16.55 40.42
N LYS A 598 -3.41 16.04 39.60
CA LYS A 598 -3.38 14.63 39.16
C LYS A 598 -2.57 14.43 37.86
N SER A 599 -2.57 15.44 36.99
CA SER A 599 -1.80 15.43 35.73
C SER A 599 -0.31 15.63 35.99
N GLU A 600 0.05 16.31 37.08
CA GLU A 600 1.43 16.58 37.48
C GLU A 600 2.19 15.29 37.81
N GLY A 601 1.59 14.37 38.58
CA GLY A 601 2.21 13.08 38.92
C GLY A 601 2.50 12.21 37.69
N LEU A 602 1.57 12.20 36.71
CA LEU A 602 1.74 11.46 35.46
C LEU A 602 2.77 12.11 34.52
N SER A 603 2.77 13.44 34.41
CA SER A 603 3.79 14.19 33.65
C SER A 603 5.19 13.93 34.20
N ASN A 604 5.34 13.96 35.53
CA ASN A 604 6.61 13.68 36.19
C ASN A 604 7.06 12.23 35.95
N LEU A 605 6.15 11.25 35.99
CA LEU A 605 6.48 9.84 35.70
C LEU A 605 6.98 9.64 34.28
N ILE A 606 6.31 10.24 33.28
CA ILE A 606 6.71 10.13 31.87
C ILE A 606 8.03 10.84 31.64
N SER A 607 8.15 12.07 32.12
CA SER A 607 9.35 12.89 31.96
C SER A 607 10.55 12.24 32.63
N ALA A 608 10.42 11.80 33.89
CA ALA A 608 11.52 11.18 34.64
C ALA A 608 12.05 9.91 33.95
N ALA A 609 11.16 9.05 33.46
CA ALA A 609 11.58 7.84 32.75
C ALA A 609 12.27 8.17 31.41
N ALA A 610 11.80 9.19 30.70
CA ALA A 610 12.42 9.66 29.46
C ALA A 610 13.83 10.23 29.72
N THR A 611 13.99 11.14 30.69
CA THR A 611 15.32 11.70 31.03
C THR A 611 16.29 10.61 31.50
N PHE A 612 15.79 9.63 32.25
CA PHE A 612 16.60 8.51 32.73
C PHE A 612 17.17 7.69 31.55
N ARG A 613 16.35 7.36 30.54
CA ARG A 613 16.82 6.64 29.36
C ARG A 613 17.73 7.50 28.47
N GLU A 614 17.49 8.81 28.38
CA GLU A 614 18.31 9.73 27.58
C GLU A 614 19.77 9.80 28.07
N ASN A 615 20.02 9.61 29.36
CA ASN A 615 21.38 9.58 29.92
C ASN A 615 22.17 8.31 29.51
N PHE A 616 21.52 7.28 28.96
CA PHE A 616 22.18 6.02 28.61
C PHE A 616 23.06 6.15 27.38
N ASN A 617 24.23 5.50 27.41
CA ASN A 617 25.07 5.35 26.22
C ASN A 617 24.43 4.43 25.15
N ASP A 618 24.85 4.58 23.89
CA ASP A 618 24.29 3.83 22.75
C ASP A 618 24.35 2.30 22.93
N VAL A 619 25.37 1.80 23.63
CA VAL A 619 25.57 0.35 23.88
C VAL A 619 24.54 -0.19 24.87
N LEU A 620 24.27 0.55 25.95
CA LEU A 620 23.25 0.22 26.94
C LEU A 620 21.85 0.30 26.31
N GLN A 621 21.57 1.35 25.54
CA GLN A 621 20.30 1.47 24.81
C GLN A 621 20.08 0.30 23.85
N HIS A 622 21.10 -0.10 23.10
CA HIS A 622 21.02 -1.28 22.22
C HIS A 622 20.79 -2.57 23.01
N SER A 623 21.46 -2.73 24.15
CA SER A 623 21.31 -3.92 25.01
C SER A 623 19.89 -4.01 25.58
N CYS A 624 19.31 -2.89 26.02
CA CYS A 624 17.93 -2.80 26.47
C CYS A 624 16.94 -3.17 25.36
N LYS A 625 17.14 -2.65 24.14
CA LYS A 625 16.30 -2.99 22.96
C LYS A 625 16.40 -4.48 22.59
N ALA A 626 17.59 -5.06 22.67
CA ALA A 626 17.79 -6.50 22.42
C ALA A 626 17.07 -7.36 23.46
N GLN A 627 17.10 -6.99 24.74
CA GLN A 627 16.34 -7.70 25.78
C GLN A 627 14.83 -7.52 25.62
N LEU A 628 14.36 -6.32 25.22
CA LEU A 628 12.94 -6.11 24.92
C LEU A 628 12.47 -7.06 23.80
N ALA A 629 13.21 -7.17 22.71
CA ALA A 629 12.86 -8.07 21.60
C ALA A 629 12.76 -9.54 22.06
N VAL A 630 13.63 -9.98 22.96
CA VAL A 630 13.56 -11.32 23.57
C VAL A 630 12.26 -11.51 24.35
N GLN A 631 11.87 -10.54 25.18
CA GLN A 631 10.62 -10.61 25.97
C GLN A 631 9.34 -10.55 25.11
N LEU A 632 9.37 -9.84 23.99
CA LEU A 632 8.20 -9.71 23.11
C LEU A 632 7.92 -10.97 22.30
N PHE A 633 8.95 -11.69 21.84
CA PHE A 633 8.81 -12.78 20.86
C PHE A 633 9.07 -14.19 21.40
N GLN A 634 9.65 -14.34 22.60
CA GLN A 634 9.86 -15.67 23.19
C GLN A 634 8.67 -16.08 24.07
N ASP A 635 8.39 -17.39 24.12
CA ASP A 635 7.32 -17.94 24.95
C ASP A 635 7.63 -17.71 26.45
N PRO A 636 6.63 -17.31 27.27
CA PRO A 636 6.82 -17.03 28.69
C PRO A 636 7.01 -18.35 29.46
N SER A 637 8.24 -18.87 29.50
CA SER A 637 8.61 -19.97 30.39
C SER A 637 9.02 -19.46 31.79
N GLN A 638 9.32 -18.17 31.92
CA GLN A 638 9.76 -17.51 33.15
C GLN A 638 8.61 -16.68 33.73
N THR A 639 8.70 -16.36 35.01
CA THR A 639 7.74 -15.45 35.67
C THR A 639 8.04 -13.99 35.34
N ASP A 640 7.04 -13.11 35.44
CA ASP A 640 7.18 -11.69 35.08
C ASP A 640 8.28 -10.97 35.88
N SER A 641 8.44 -11.29 37.18
CA SER A 641 9.53 -10.76 38.03
C SER A 641 10.92 -11.30 37.62
N GLU A 642 11.03 -12.58 37.27
CA GLU A 642 12.28 -13.16 36.72
C GLU A 642 12.65 -12.52 35.38
N HIS A 643 11.68 -12.14 34.56
CA HIS A 643 11.91 -11.41 33.31
C HIS A 643 12.51 -10.02 33.57
N LEU A 644 12.00 -9.28 34.56
CA LEU A 644 12.54 -7.97 34.96
C LEU A 644 13.94 -8.08 35.55
N GLN A 645 14.19 -9.04 36.44
CA GLN A 645 15.51 -9.30 36.99
C GLN A 645 16.51 -9.71 35.90
N SER A 646 16.12 -10.61 34.99
CA SER A 646 16.95 -10.96 33.85
C SER A 646 17.21 -9.78 32.92
N PHE A 647 16.29 -8.81 32.82
CA PHE A 647 16.51 -7.59 32.05
C PHE A 647 17.59 -6.73 32.71
N TYR A 648 17.48 -6.51 34.03
CA TYR A 648 18.45 -5.78 34.84
C TYR A 648 19.86 -6.40 34.75
N ASP A 649 19.96 -7.71 34.98
CA ASP A 649 21.24 -8.44 34.99
C ASP A 649 21.93 -8.43 33.63
N ARG A 650 21.18 -8.71 32.56
CA ARG A 650 21.74 -8.79 31.20
C ARG A 650 22.13 -7.44 30.63
N CYS A 651 21.49 -6.36 31.07
CA CYS A 651 21.87 -5.00 30.72
C CYS A 651 22.98 -4.44 31.62
N ASN A 652 23.34 -5.16 32.70
CA ASN A 652 24.35 -4.77 33.69
C ASN A 652 24.12 -3.36 34.25
N PHE A 653 22.87 -3.07 34.67
CA PHE A 653 22.48 -1.77 35.21
C PHE A 653 23.34 -1.34 36.40
N ALA A 654 23.67 -2.27 37.31
CA ALA A 654 24.56 -2.03 38.45
C ALA A 654 25.92 -1.37 38.09
N GLY A 655 26.45 -1.65 36.90
CA GLY A 655 27.75 -1.14 36.47
C GLY A 655 27.69 0.01 35.48
N GLN A 656 26.51 0.36 34.98
CA GLN A 656 26.33 1.35 33.91
C GLN A 656 25.60 2.62 34.39
N ILE A 657 24.81 2.53 35.45
CA ILE A 657 24.05 3.65 36.01
C ILE A 657 24.87 4.25 37.17
N GLY A 658 25.15 5.55 37.11
CA GLY A 658 25.91 6.25 38.14
C GLY A 658 25.03 6.80 39.27
N ASP A 659 25.66 7.17 40.38
CA ASP A 659 24.98 7.83 41.52
C ASP A 659 24.30 9.15 41.09
N ASP A 660 24.92 9.90 40.17
CA ASP A 660 24.37 11.16 39.64
C ASP A 660 23.03 10.96 38.91
N ASP A 661 22.91 9.88 38.11
CA ASP A 661 21.68 9.54 37.38
C ASP A 661 20.56 9.14 38.34
N PHE A 662 20.92 8.41 39.40
CA PHE A 662 20.01 8.01 40.46
C PHE A 662 19.50 9.21 41.28
N GLU A 663 20.38 10.14 41.65
CA GLU A 663 19.99 11.37 42.35
C GLU A 663 19.06 12.25 41.50
N GLN A 664 19.34 12.36 40.19
CA GLN A 664 18.47 13.08 39.26
C GLN A 664 17.08 12.44 39.18
N LEU A 665 17.00 11.11 39.09
CA LEU A 665 15.75 10.36 39.07
C LEU A 665 14.95 10.55 40.38
N LEU A 666 15.62 10.48 41.52
CA LEU A 666 15.03 10.74 42.84
C LEU A 666 14.45 12.15 42.97
N ALA A 667 15.13 13.15 42.39
CA ALA A 667 14.68 14.54 42.43
C ALA A 667 13.32 14.73 41.72
N TYR A 668 13.09 14.05 40.60
CA TYR A 668 11.80 14.09 39.88
C TYR A 668 10.64 13.54 40.71
N PHE A 669 10.88 12.55 41.57
CA PHE A 669 9.85 11.96 42.44
C PHE A 669 9.75 12.64 43.81
N GLY A 670 10.40 13.79 44.03
CA GLY A 670 10.33 14.52 45.30
C GLY A 670 11.09 13.83 46.44
N GLY A 671 12.12 13.04 46.11
CA GLY A 671 13.04 12.41 47.06
C GLY A 671 12.63 11.04 47.58
N SER A 672 11.55 10.43 47.07
CA SER A 672 11.21 9.04 47.37
C SER A 672 10.37 8.38 46.26
N PHE A 673 10.68 7.13 45.95
CA PHE A 673 9.94 6.30 44.99
C PHE A 673 8.53 5.88 45.47
N LYS A 674 8.18 6.17 46.73
CA LYS A 674 6.82 5.90 47.29
C LYS A 674 5.70 6.70 46.62
N ASN A 675 6.03 7.75 45.87
CA ASN A 675 5.08 8.53 45.09
C ASN A 675 4.64 7.82 43.80
N ILE A 676 5.36 6.77 43.39
CA ILE A 676 4.97 5.90 42.28
C ILE A 676 3.98 4.87 42.83
N THR A 677 2.72 4.99 42.41
CA THR A 677 1.65 4.08 42.82
C THR A 677 1.11 3.31 41.63
N LEU A 678 0.45 2.18 41.88
CA LEU A 678 -0.30 1.45 40.85
C LEU A 678 -1.31 2.37 40.13
N GLY A 679 -1.95 3.29 40.86
CA GLY A 679 -2.87 4.28 40.29
C GLY A 679 -2.22 5.20 39.26
N SER A 680 -0.94 5.55 39.41
CA SER A 680 -0.21 6.36 38.42
C SER A 680 -0.04 5.62 37.09
N TYR A 681 0.20 4.31 37.14
CA TYR A 681 0.27 3.46 35.94
C TYR A 681 -1.12 3.17 35.35
N GLU A 682 -2.15 2.98 36.17
CA GLU A 682 -3.54 2.89 35.68
C GLU A 682 -3.98 4.17 34.95
N ASP A 683 -3.59 5.34 35.46
CA ASP A 683 -3.83 6.63 34.81
C ASP A 683 -3.04 6.74 33.49
N LEU A 684 -1.79 6.24 33.43
CA LEU A 684 -1.00 6.14 32.20
C LEU A 684 -1.70 5.26 31.15
N PHE A 685 -2.13 4.05 31.53
CA PHE A 685 -2.82 3.15 30.61
C PHE A 685 -4.16 3.73 30.14
N ARG A 686 -4.90 4.43 31.01
CA ARG A 686 -6.13 5.13 30.64
C ARG A 686 -5.86 6.29 29.67
N ALA A 687 -4.76 7.01 29.84
CA ALA A 687 -4.34 8.06 28.90
C ALA A 687 -3.96 7.50 27.53
N MET A 688 -3.37 6.29 27.47
CA MET A 688 -3.00 5.60 26.22
C MET A 688 -4.20 4.94 25.51
N ALA A 689 -5.14 4.35 26.25
CA ALA A 689 -6.32 3.69 25.68
C ALA A 689 -7.31 4.68 25.03
N GLY A 690 -7.21 5.97 25.34
CA GLY A 690 -8.17 6.99 24.92
C GLY A 690 -9.47 6.92 25.76
N THR A 691 -10.33 7.92 25.61
CA THR A 691 -11.57 8.02 26.42
C THR A 691 -12.66 7.08 25.90
N GLU A 692 -13.29 6.31 26.81
CA GLU A 692 -14.30 5.25 26.56
C GLU A 692 -15.64 5.72 25.93
N ASP A 693 -15.78 6.98 25.51
CA ASP A 693 -17.10 7.62 25.39
C ASP A 693 -17.69 7.78 23.99
N MET A 694 -17.21 7.05 22.97
CA MET A 694 -17.92 7.01 21.67
C MET A 694 -18.59 5.66 21.48
N ALA A 695 -19.90 5.65 21.77
CA ALA A 695 -20.79 4.52 21.55
C ALA A 695 -20.51 3.84 20.19
N ALA A 696 -20.32 2.53 20.24
CA ALA A 696 -20.20 1.60 19.11
C ALA A 696 -21.31 1.70 18.05
N HIS A 697 -22.31 2.56 18.27
CA HIS A 697 -23.54 2.70 17.49
C HIS A 697 -23.61 3.95 16.60
N LEU A 698 -22.62 4.83 16.62
CA LEU A 698 -22.62 6.01 15.74
C LEU A 698 -22.35 5.61 14.29
N GLU A 699 -23.24 5.99 13.38
CA GLU A 699 -22.98 5.87 11.95
C GLU A 699 -21.74 6.70 11.58
N ARG A 700 -20.85 6.14 10.74
CA ARG A 700 -19.57 6.76 10.37
C ARG A 700 -19.48 7.01 8.87
N TYR A 701 -18.85 8.12 8.48
CA TYR A 701 -18.42 8.33 7.10
C TYR A 701 -17.06 7.65 6.88
N PRO A 702 -16.94 6.68 5.97
CA PRO A 702 -15.68 5.99 5.73
C PRO A 702 -14.62 6.97 5.22
N LEU A 703 -13.35 6.71 5.57
CA LEU A 703 -12.25 7.58 5.17
C LEU A 703 -12.03 7.55 3.65
N ALA A 704 -11.88 8.75 3.07
CA ALA A 704 -11.44 8.93 1.69
C ALA A 704 -9.90 8.77 1.58
N SER A 705 -9.34 8.89 0.38
CA SER A 705 -7.91 8.61 0.14
C SER A 705 -6.96 9.47 0.96
N VAL A 706 -7.31 10.74 1.18
CA VAL A 706 -6.53 11.64 2.03
C VAL A 706 -6.74 11.30 3.50
N GLY A 707 -7.98 11.06 3.94
CA GLY A 707 -8.27 10.64 5.31
C GLY A 707 -7.55 9.36 5.72
N ARG A 708 -7.42 8.38 4.82
CA ARG A 708 -6.61 7.17 5.07
C ARG A 708 -5.14 7.48 5.30
N LYS A 709 -4.54 8.36 4.49
CA LYS A 709 -3.14 8.76 4.67
C LYS A 709 -2.94 9.51 6.00
N VAL A 710 -3.90 10.36 6.38
CA VAL A 710 -3.90 11.02 7.69
C VAL A 710 -4.00 9.97 8.80
N ALA A 711 -4.84 8.94 8.64
CA ALA A 711 -4.93 7.85 9.61
C ALA A 711 -3.63 7.04 9.72
N VAL A 712 -3.03 6.61 8.60
CA VAL A 712 -1.74 5.91 8.60
C VAL A 712 -0.68 6.73 9.32
N LYS A 713 -0.49 7.99 8.91
CA LYS A 713 0.55 8.87 9.48
C LYS A 713 0.27 9.21 10.95
N GLY A 714 -0.99 9.48 11.30
CA GLY A 714 -1.40 9.75 12.67
C GLY A 714 -1.20 8.54 13.59
N VAL A 715 -1.52 7.32 13.14
CA VAL A 715 -1.24 6.10 13.92
C VAL A 715 0.27 5.87 14.03
N GLN A 716 1.07 6.11 12.97
CA GLN A 716 2.54 6.06 13.05
C GLN A 716 3.09 6.99 14.14
N GLU A 717 2.62 8.25 14.18
CA GLU A 717 3.03 9.25 15.18
C GLU A 717 2.67 8.81 16.62
N ILE A 718 1.48 8.25 16.81
CA ILE A 718 1.01 7.80 18.13
C ILE A 718 1.76 6.53 18.56
N VAL A 719 1.94 5.55 17.66
CA VAL A 719 2.67 4.30 17.93
C VAL A 719 4.11 4.59 18.32
N GLU A 720 4.83 5.45 17.58
CA GLU A 720 6.21 5.82 17.90
C GLU A 720 6.32 6.43 19.31
N LEU A 721 5.40 7.34 19.65
CA LEU A 721 5.36 7.95 20.98
C LEU A 721 5.01 6.93 22.08
N HIS A 722 3.98 6.11 21.86
CA HIS A 722 3.54 5.11 22.85
C HIS A 722 4.59 4.03 23.07
N GLN A 723 5.28 3.57 22.01
CA GLN A 723 6.41 2.64 22.12
C GLN A 723 7.55 3.27 22.91
N SER A 724 7.91 4.53 22.63
CA SER A 724 8.95 5.23 23.40
C SER A 724 8.58 5.29 24.88
N VAL A 725 7.38 5.78 25.20
CA VAL A 725 6.92 5.92 26.59
C VAL A 725 6.85 4.55 27.28
N CYS A 726 6.25 3.53 26.65
CA CYS A 726 6.17 2.19 27.23
C CYS A 726 7.56 1.57 27.44
N PHE A 727 8.51 1.82 26.53
CA PHE A 727 9.90 1.37 26.67
C PHE A 727 10.63 2.10 27.80
N ASP A 728 10.43 3.41 27.94
CA ASP A 728 10.96 4.22 29.07
C ASP A 728 10.45 3.67 30.41
N GLN A 729 9.14 3.42 30.50
CA GLN A 729 8.54 2.87 31.72
C GLN A 729 9.01 1.44 32.01
N LEU A 730 9.22 0.59 30.99
CA LEU A 730 9.75 -0.77 31.19
C LEU A 730 11.18 -0.74 31.75
N VAL A 731 12.03 0.17 31.25
CA VAL A 731 13.40 0.35 31.74
C VAL A 731 13.38 0.83 33.18
N LEU A 732 12.53 1.81 33.51
CA LEU A 732 12.34 2.29 34.89
C LEU A 732 11.86 1.15 35.81
N LEU A 733 10.90 0.33 35.35
CA LEU A 733 10.37 -0.78 36.12
C LEU A 733 11.41 -1.87 36.39
N ALA A 734 12.26 -2.20 35.41
CA ALA A 734 13.37 -3.14 35.59
C ALA A 734 14.42 -2.62 36.57
N PHE A 735 14.66 -1.30 36.60
CA PHE A 735 15.52 -0.67 37.60
C PHE A 735 14.92 -0.73 39.01
N ILE A 736 13.62 -0.43 39.16
CA ILE A 736 12.92 -0.48 40.45
C ILE A 736 12.95 -1.89 41.05
N GLU A 737 12.63 -2.93 40.27
CA GLU A 737 12.64 -4.33 40.72
C GLU A 737 14.06 -4.81 41.10
N GLY A 738 15.08 -4.37 40.35
CA GLY A 738 16.47 -4.79 40.53
C GLY A 738 17.18 -4.14 41.72
N GLU A 739 17.00 -2.83 41.93
CA GLU A 739 17.73 -2.05 42.94
C GLU A 739 16.86 -1.65 44.13
N ILE A 740 15.62 -1.23 43.91
CA ILE A 740 14.84 -0.50 44.93
C ILE A 740 13.98 -1.42 45.78
N ASP A 741 13.27 -2.37 45.16
CA ASP A 741 12.44 -3.34 45.90
C ASP A 741 13.28 -4.26 46.80
N GLN A 742 14.57 -4.40 46.51
CA GLN A 742 15.52 -5.12 47.37
C GLN A 742 16.01 -4.27 48.57
N GLN A 743 15.91 -2.94 48.51
CA GLN A 743 16.52 -2.01 49.46
C GLN A 743 15.49 -1.23 50.32
N GLU A 744 14.30 -0.88 49.80
CA GLU A 744 13.28 -0.11 50.52
C GLU A 744 12.07 -0.97 50.95
N GLU A 745 11.94 -1.25 52.25
CA GLU A 745 10.73 -1.88 52.80
C GLU A 745 9.51 -0.93 52.70
N GLY A 746 8.50 -1.30 51.90
CA GLY A 746 7.17 -0.67 51.89
C GLY A 746 6.69 -0.02 50.59
N MET A 747 7.28 -0.33 49.42
CA MET A 747 6.72 0.07 48.13
C MET A 747 5.40 -0.69 47.86
N GLN A 748 4.35 0.03 47.42
CA GLN A 748 3.03 -0.54 47.08
C GLN A 748 2.84 -0.67 45.55
N LEU A 749 3.88 -1.11 44.84
CA LEU A 749 3.84 -1.28 43.39
C LEU A 749 3.86 -2.78 43.05
N ASP A 750 2.84 -3.27 42.35
CA ASP A 750 2.87 -4.62 41.76
C ASP A 750 3.58 -4.55 40.41
N THR A 751 4.91 -4.71 40.43
CA THR A 751 5.77 -4.63 39.26
C THR A 751 5.41 -5.67 38.20
N ALA A 752 4.98 -6.86 38.62
CA ALA A 752 4.57 -7.94 37.71
C ALA A 752 3.27 -7.62 36.96
N ALA A 753 2.27 -7.03 37.63
CA ALA A 753 1.03 -6.63 36.98
C ALA A 753 1.26 -5.51 35.93
N VAL A 754 2.07 -4.51 36.27
CA VAL A 754 2.42 -3.41 35.36
C VAL A 754 3.24 -3.93 34.18
N HIS A 755 4.22 -4.81 34.41
CA HIS A 755 5.01 -5.45 33.35
C HIS A 755 4.13 -6.19 32.34
N ARG A 756 3.18 -7.00 32.82
CA ARG A 756 2.27 -7.75 31.94
C ARG A 756 1.42 -6.82 31.06
N GLN A 757 0.92 -5.72 31.63
CA GLN A 757 0.17 -4.73 30.87
C GLN A 757 1.05 -4.00 29.85
N LEU A 758 2.25 -3.55 30.25
CA LEU A 758 3.21 -2.92 29.33
C LEU A 758 3.57 -3.83 28.16
N ILE A 759 3.88 -5.11 28.42
CA ILE A 759 4.20 -6.10 27.38
C ILE A 759 3.00 -6.34 26.46
N THR A 760 1.78 -6.36 26.99
CA THR A 760 0.56 -6.51 26.16
C THR A 760 0.38 -5.32 25.22
N VAL A 761 0.52 -4.10 25.73
CA VAL A 761 0.46 -2.87 24.92
C VAL A 761 1.59 -2.84 23.89
N LEU A 762 2.83 -3.12 24.29
CA LEU A 762 4.00 -3.15 23.40
C LEU A 762 3.83 -4.18 22.28
N LYS A 763 3.34 -5.40 22.56
CA LYS A 763 3.06 -6.42 21.53
C LYS A 763 2.05 -5.91 20.49
N HIS A 764 0.99 -5.23 20.93
CA HIS A 764 0.00 -4.63 20.04
C HIS A 764 0.60 -3.51 19.18
N LEU A 765 1.40 -2.63 19.78
CA LEU A 765 2.09 -1.55 19.08
C LEU A 765 3.10 -2.06 18.05
N GLU A 766 3.84 -3.14 18.34
CA GLU A 766 4.77 -3.76 17.38
C GLU A 766 4.05 -4.39 16.17
N ILE A 767 2.87 -4.99 16.40
CA ILE A 767 2.02 -5.47 15.30
C ILE A 767 1.61 -4.29 14.42
N LEU A 768 1.14 -3.19 15.02
CA LEU A 768 0.78 -1.98 14.30
C LEU A 768 1.96 -1.38 13.54
N GLU A 769 3.14 -1.27 14.16
CA GLU A 769 4.33 -0.75 13.51
C GLU A 769 4.69 -1.59 12.28
N TRP A 770 4.66 -2.92 12.40
CA TRP A 770 4.91 -3.81 11.26
C TRP A 770 3.88 -3.60 10.14
N LEU A 771 2.59 -3.48 10.46
CA LEU A 771 1.52 -3.23 9.49
C LEU A 771 1.65 -1.87 8.80
N LEU A 772 2.14 -0.85 9.50
CA LEU A 772 2.34 0.51 9.00
C LEU A 772 3.61 0.64 8.17
N LYS A 773 4.67 -0.12 8.50
CA LYS A 773 5.96 -0.14 7.79
C LYS A 773 5.92 -0.98 6.51
N THR A 774 5.15 -2.06 6.49
CA THR A 774 5.09 -2.99 5.35
C THR A 774 4.14 -2.52 4.26
N GLN A 775 4.65 -2.44 3.02
CA GLN A 775 3.87 -2.08 1.83
C GLN A 775 3.62 -3.32 0.95
N ILE A 776 2.41 -3.41 0.41
CA ILE A 776 1.98 -4.48 -0.51
C ILE A 776 1.36 -3.90 -1.77
N SER A 777 1.46 -4.65 -2.87
CA SER A 777 0.75 -4.35 -4.11
C SER A 777 -0.56 -5.13 -4.16
N ILE A 778 -1.67 -4.41 -4.36
CA ILE A 778 -3.01 -4.99 -4.44
C ILE A 778 -3.63 -4.63 -5.79
N SER A 779 -4.29 -5.59 -6.44
CA SER A 779 -5.12 -5.34 -7.63
C SER A 779 -6.52 -4.86 -7.20
N PRO A 780 -6.95 -3.64 -7.59
CA PRO A 780 -8.22 -3.03 -7.16
C PRO A 780 -9.44 -3.81 -7.68
N LEU A 781 -9.30 -4.58 -8.75
CA LEU A 781 -10.37 -5.41 -9.33
C LEU A 781 -10.82 -6.58 -8.43
N LYS A 782 -9.99 -6.96 -7.44
CA LYS A 782 -10.31 -8.06 -6.50
C LYS A 782 -11.01 -7.57 -5.22
N THR A 783 -10.97 -6.28 -4.89
CA THR A 783 -11.42 -5.76 -3.58
C THR A 783 -12.87 -5.29 -3.54
N GLU A 784 -13.46 -4.88 -4.68
CA GLU A 784 -14.85 -4.37 -4.74
C GLU A 784 -15.90 -5.40 -5.19
N ARG A 785 -15.55 -6.68 -5.35
CA ARG A 785 -16.54 -7.72 -5.68
C ARG A 785 -17.30 -8.17 -4.43
N SER A 786 -18.24 -7.32 -3.99
CA SER A 786 -19.49 -7.82 -3.42
C SER A 786 -20.31 -8.44 -4.56
N GLU A 787 -20.88 -9.61 -4.31
CA GLU A 787 -21.49 -10.53 -5.27
C GLU A 787 -22.55 -9.86 -6.16
N THR A 788 -22.17 -9.42 -7.36
CA THR A 788 -23.13 -9.20 -8.45
C THR A 788 -22.50 -9.58 -9.79
N MET A 789 -23.34 -10.20 -10.62
CA MET A 789 -22.97 -11.10 -11.71
C MET A 789 -21.91 -10.56 -12.68
N ALA A 790 -20.93 -11.40 -12.98
CA ALA A 790 -19.89 -11.15 -13.97
C ALA A 790 -20.48 -10.98 -15.37
N SER A 791 -20.40 -9.77 -15.91
CA SER A 791 -20.53 -9.53 -17.36
C SER A 791 -19.17 -9.79 -18.02
N LEU A 792 -19.17 -10.79 -18.90
CA LEU A 792 -18.02 -11.22 -19.70
C LEU A 792 -17.81 -10.26 -20.88
N SER A 793 -17.13 -9.13 -20.65
CA SER A 793 -16.39 -8.42 -21.71
C SER A 793 -15.56 -7.27 -21.13
N ASP A 794 -14.30 -7.53 -20.79
CA ASP A 794 -13.29 -6.49 -20.92
C ASP A 794 -11.95 -7.12 -21.27
N ALA A 795 -11.55 -6.93 -22.53
CA ALA A 795 -10.30 -7.40 -23.06
C ALA A 795 -9.14 -6.61 -22.46
N GLN A 796 -8.12 -7.33 -21.98
CA GLN A 796 -6.73 -6.89 -21.79
C GLN A 796 -6.53 -5.38 -21.52
N LYS A 797 -6.97 -4.90 -20.36
CA LYS A 797 -6.37 -3.71 -19.75
C LYS A 797 -5.17 -4.18 -18.91
N PRO A 798 -4.04 -3.46 -18.88
CA PRO A 798 -2.96 -3.76 -17.96
C PRO A 798 -3.54 -3.73 -16.54
N GLU A 799 -3.32 -4.81 -15.76
CA GLU A 799 -3.74 -4.86 -14.37
C GLU A 799 -3.07 -3.71 -13.61
N GLU A 800 -3.87 -2.71 -13.21
CA GLU A 800 -3.36 -1.58 -12.44
C GLU A 800 -3.17 -2.03 -10.99
N PHE A 801 -1.94 -2.04 -10.48
CA PHE A 801 -1.66 -2.35 -9.08
C PHE A 801 -1.62 -1.07 -8.24
N LYS A 802 -2.17 -1.14 -7.02
CA LYS A 802 -2.13 -0.07 -6.03
C LYS A 802 -1.17 -0.48 -4.91
N ILE A 803 -0.19 0.37 -4.59
CA ILE A 803 0.70 0.16 -3.44
C ILE A 803 0.04 0.75 -2.20
N VAL A 804 -0.19 -0.07 -1.18
CA VAL A 804 -0.78 0.34 0.11
C VAL A 804 -0.02 -0.29 1.25
N THR A 805 -0.13 0.28 2.45
CA THR A 805 0.38 -0.42 3.65
C THR A 805 -0.52 -1.60 3.98
N VAL A 806 0.01 -2.62 4.67
CA VAL A 806 -0.82 -3.75 5.12
C VAL A 806 -1.93 -3.25 6.06
N PHE A 807 -1.63 -2.24 6.89
CA PHE A 807 -2.61 -1.54 7.72
C PHE A 807 -3.79 -0.97 6.92
N GLU A 808 -3.52 -0.26 5.82
CA GLU A 808 -4.57 0.25 4.93
C GLU A 808 -5.38 -0.88 4.27
N GLY A 809 -4.75 -2.03 4.03
CA GLY A 809 -5.40 -3.21 3.47
C GLY A 809 -6.38 -3.89 4.43
N THR A 810 -6.02 -3.98 5.71
CA THR A 810 -6.78 -4.72 6.72
C THR A 810 -7.80 -3.85 7.46
N VAL A 811 -7.40 -2.69 7.99
CA VAL A 811 -8.19 -1.92 8.96
C VAL A 811 -9.10 -0.88 8.30
N ASN A 812 -8.79 -0.46 7.08
CA ASN A 812 -9.46 0.69 6.45
C ASN A 812 -11.00 0.63 6.43
N HIS A 813 -11.58 -0.55 6.26
CA HIS A 813 -13.04 -0.72 6.26
C HIS A 813 -13.71 -0.42 7.61
N LEU A 814 -12.94 -0.40 8.70
CA LEU A 814 -13.38 -0.11 10.08
C LEU A 814 -13.20 1.37 10.45
N LEU A 815 -12.47 2.14 9.64
CA LEU A 815 -12.14 3.53 9.92
C LEU A 815 -13.15 4.50 9.29
N GLY A 816 -13.67 5.42 10.09
CA GLY A 816 -14.53 6.50 9.64
C GLY A 816 -14.78 7.53 10.73
N LEU A 817 -15.07 8.77 10.34
CA LEU A 817 -15.42 9.85 11.26
C LEU A 817 -16.92 9.83 11.58
N ALA A 818 -17.28 10.31 12.76
CA ALA A 818 -18.67 10.36 13.21
C ALA A 818 -19.52 11.25 12.27
N LYS A 819 -20.79 10.87 12.07
CA LYS A 819 -21.75 11.69 11.32
C LYS A 819 -22.33 12.85 12.13
N ASP A 820 -22.38 12.72 13.46
CA ASP A 820 -23.04 13.67 14.36
C ASP A 820 -22.24 14.95 14.60
N SER A 821 -22.95 16.07 14.72
CA SER A 821 -22.42 17.43 14.86
C SER A 821 -21.89 17.78 16.26
N ASP A 822 -22.22 16.98 17.27
CA ASP A 822 -22.00 17.35 18.68
C ASP A 822 -20.54 17.19 19.13
N VAL A 823 -19.71 16.48 18.36
CA VAL A 823 -18.29 16.28 18.65
C VAL A 823 -17.45 16.89 17.53
N SER A 824 -16.55 17.80 17.91
CA SER A 824 -15.55 18.35 17.00
C SER A 824 -14.77 17.23 16.30
N ASN A 825 -14.70 17.28 14.97
CA ASN A 825 -13.94 16.30 14.19
C ASN A 825 -12.43 16.36 14.45
N LEU A 826 -11.90 17.47 15.02
CA LEU A 826 -10.52 17.50 15.51
C LEU A 826 -10.32 16.44 16.61
N THR A 827 -11.23 16.39 17.57
CA THR A 827 -11.25 15.40 18.66
C THR A 827 -11.58 14.01 18.14
N ALA A 828 -12.56 13.90 17.24
CA ALA A 828 -13.00 12.61 16.70
C ALA A 828 -11.88 11.90 15.93
N LEU A 829 -11.05 12.65 15.20
CA LEU A 829 -9.88 12.10 14.53
C LEU A 829 -8.88 11.55 15.56
N THR A 830 -8.49 12.34 16.56
CA THR A 830 -7.53 11.89 17.61
C THR A 830 -8.04 10.68 18.38
N LYS A 831 -9.33 10.65 18.73
CA LYS A 831 -9.98 9.48 19.37
C LYS A 831 -9.97 8.24 18.46
N LEU A 832 -10.21 8.41 17.16
CA LEU A 832 -10.12 7.31 16.19
C LEU A 832 -8.71 6.72 16.13
N LEU A 833 -7.68 7.58 16.10
CA LEU A 833 -6.28 7.14 16.08
C LEU A 833 -5.92 6.41 17.39
N GLY A 834 -6.30 6.97 18.55
CA GLY A 834 -6.07 6.35 19.85
C GLY A 834 -6.73 4.98 19.97
N ARG A 835 -7.98 4.83 19.50
CA ARG A 835 -8.68 3.55 19.50
C ARG A 835 -7.96 2.46 18.70
N VAL A 836 -7.31 2.81 17.59
CA VAL A 836 -6.51 1.83 16.83
C VAL A 836 -5.32 1.31 17.65
N CYS A 837 -4.71 2.20 18.45
CA CYS A 837 -3.56 1.89 19.30
C CYS A 837 -3.94 1.17 20.61
N ASP A 838 -5.22 1.15 20.99
CA ASP A 838 -5.69 0.45 22.18
C ASP A 838 -5.83 -1.07 21.93
N PRO A 839 -5.13 -1.93 22.71
CA PRO A 839 -5.24 -3.39 22.60
C PRO A 839 -6.63 -3.92 22.96
N ASN A 840 -7.43 -3.19 23.75
CA ASN A 840 -8.78 -3.62 24.18
C ASN A 840 -9.89 -3.10 23.26
N SER A 841 -9.54 -2.43 22.16
CA SER A 841 -10.54 -1.86 21.26
C SER A 841 -11.31 -2.93 20.46
N GLU A 842 -12.46 -2.53 19.92
CA GLU A 842 -13.26 -3.35 18.99
C GLU A 842 -12.53 -3.68 17.67
N ILE A 843 -11.42 -2.98 17.38
CA ILE A 843 -10.64 -3.19 16.15
C ILE A 843 -9.73 -4.39 16.38
N GLU A 844 -10.27 -5.58 16.16
CA GLU A 844 -9.53 -6.82 16.35
C GLU A 844 -8.41 -6.99 15.30
N LEU A 845 -7.17 -6.76 15.73
CA LEU A 845 -5.94 -6.99 14.95
C LEU A 845 -5.39 -8.41 15.18
N GLN A 846 -6.24 -9.43 15.00
CA GLN A 846 -5.81 -10.81 15.22
C GLN A 846 -4.72 -11.23 14.21
N PRO A 847 -3.55 -11.71 14.67
CA PRO A 847 -2.46 -12.08 13.77
C PRO A 847 -2.84 -13.12 12.70
N ALA A 848 -3.73 -14.06 13.05
CA ALA A 848 -4.22 -15.08 12.12
C ALA A 848 -5.04 -14.48 10.95
N LEU A 849 -5.85 -13.44 11.20
CA LEU A 849 -6.63 -12.75 10.17
C LEU A 849 -5.76 -11.94 9.23
N ILE A 850 -4.68 -11.34 9.75
CA ILE A 850 -3.66 -10.62 8.98
C ILE A 850 -2.92 -11.60 8.06
N GLN A 851 -2.49 -12.77 8.56
CA GLN A 851 -1.90 -13.80 7.71
C GLN A 851 -2.86 -14.29 6.61
N ALA A 852 -4.15 -14.46 6.94
CA ALA A 852 -5.15 -14.85 5.96
C ALA A 852 -5.32 -13.80 4.86
N PHE A 853 -5.30 -12.51 5.23
CA PHE A 853 -5.33 -11.40 4.28
C PHE A 853 -4.09 -11.36 3.37
N LEU A 854 -2.89 -11.57 3.91
CA LEU A 854 -1.64 -11.62 3.13
C LEU A 854 -1.63 -12.79 2.14
N LEU A 855 -2.14 -13.96 2.54
CA LEU A 855 -2.27 -15.10 1.63
C LEU A 855 -3.30 -14.87 0.52
N LYS A 856 -4.42 -14.21 0.83
CA LYS A 856 -5.44 -13.84 -0.16
C LYS A 856 -4.92 -12.83 -1.18
N THR A 857 -4.02 -11.94 -0.76
CA THR A 857 -3.40 -10.91 -1.62
C THR A 857 -2.15 -11.42 -2.37
N GLU A 858 -1.86 -12.72 -2.30
CA GLU A 858 -0.73 -13.38 -2.99
C GLU A 858 0.67 -12.96 -2.48
N HIS A 859 0.78 -12.58 -1.20
CA HIS A 859 2.06 -12.23 -0.54
C HIS A 859 2.44 -13.25 0.56
N PRO A 860 2.79 -14.50 0.21
CA PRO A 860 3.06 -15.55 1.19
C PRO A 860 4.37 -15.33 1.98
N ASP A 861 5.36 -14.66 1.38
CA ASP A 861 6.65 -14.38 2.03
C ASP A 861 6.46 -13.47 3.25
N LEU A 862 5.63 -12.43 3.10
CA LEU A 862 5.27 -11.53 4.20
C LEU A 862 4.47 -12.27 5.28
N ALA A 863 3.56 -13.17 4.90
CA ALA A 863 2.78 -13.96 5.86
C ALA A 863 3.67 -14.87 6.73
N VAL A 864 4.76 -15.41 6.16
CA VAL A 864 5.78 -16.16 6.92
C VAL A 864 6.60 -15.23 7.81
N SER A 865 7.05 -14.07 7.32
CA SER A 865 7.78 -13.10 8.17
C SER A 865 6.97 -12.61 9.37
N PHE A 866 5.63 -12.55 9.22
CA PHE A 866 4.70 -12.15 10.27
C PHE A 866 4.44 -13.25 11.32
N SER A 867 4.92 -14.49 11.10
CA SER A 867 4.63 -15.61 12.00
C SER A 867 5.14 -15.43 13.43
N ARG A 868 6.08 -14.49 13.67
CA ARG A 868 6.61 -14.14 14.99
C ARG A 868 5.58 -13.54 15.95
N PHE A 869 4.50 -12.94 15.42
CA PHE A 869 3.43 -12.33 16.21
C PHE A 869 2.27 -13.30 16.50
N CYS A 870 2.29 -14.48 15.89
CA CYS A 870 1.18 -15.43 15.97
C CYS A 870 1.16 -16.16 17.31
N SER A 871 -0.04 -16.25 17.90
CA SER A 871 -0.27 -17.07 19.09
C SER A 871 -0.26 -18.57 18.77
N GLN A 872 -0.17 -19.40 19.80
CA GLN A 872 -0.28 -20.87 19.72
C GLN A 872 -1.74 -21.36 19.59
N GLU A 873 -2.69 -20.45 19.33
CA GLU A 873 -4.09 -20.82 19.10
C GLU A 873 -4.22 -21.78 17.91
N PRO A 874 -5.11 -22.79 17.95
CA PRO A 874 -5.21 -23.80 16.89
C PRO A 874 -5.40 -23.23 15.49
N PHE A 875 -6.21 -22.16 15.36
CA PHE A 875 -6.44 -21.48 14.08
C PHE A 875 -5.19 -20.71 13.61
N SER A 876 -4.49 -20.02 14.51
CA SER A 876 -3.25 -19.32 14.23
C SER A 876 -2.16 -20.29 13.72
N VAL A 877 -2.00 -21.43 14.39
CA VAL A 877 -1.05 -22.49 13.98
C VAL A 877 -1.42 -23.09 12.61
N TYR A 878 -2.71 -23.25 12.31
CA TYR A 878 -3.16 -23.67 10.98
C TYR A 878 -2.83 -22.63 9.90
N MET A 879 -3.00 -21.35 10.19
CA MET A 879 -2.65 -20.26 9.28
C MET A 879 -1.14 -20.18 9.04
N GLN A 880 -0.31 -20.39 10.06
CA GLN A 880 1.14 -20.57 9.88
C GLN A 880 1.47 -21.74 8.94
N GLY A 881 0.79 -22.88 9.09
CA GLY A 881 0.94 -24.02 8.18
C GLY A 881 0.55 -23.68 6.73
N ARG A 882 -0.51 -22.90 6.53
CA ARG A 882 -0.93 -22.39 5.20
C ARG A 882 0.10 -21.44 4.60
N SER A 883 0.70 -20.56 5.41
CA SER A 883 1.76 -19.65 4.98
C SER A 883 3.00 -20.41 4.53
N SER A 884 3.49 -21.36 5.33
CA SER A 884 4.63 -22.20 4.95
C SER A 884 4.36 -23.05 3.70
N LEU A 885 3.12 -23.56 3.54
CA LEU A 885 2.71 -24.29 2.35
C LEU A 885 2.79 -23.44 1.08
N ALA A 886 2.37 -22.16 1.16
CA ALA A 886 2.40 -21.23 0.04
C ALA A 886 3.85 -20.88 -0.39
N VAL A 887 4.77 -20.74 0.58
CA VAL A 887 6.22 -20.55 0.34
C VAL A 887 6.91 -21.85 -0.13
N LYS A 888 6.20 -22.99 -0.10
CA LYS A 888 6.69 -24.34 -0.44
C LYS A 888 7.67 -24.95 0.58
N ASP A 889 7.69 -24.47 1.82
CA ASP A 889 8.30 -25.21 2.93
C ASP A 889 7.32 -26.26 3.46
N LEU A 890 7.28 -27.39 2.76
CA LEU A 890 6.33 -28.47 3.01
C LEU A 890 6.58 -29.15 4.36
N SER A 891 7.83 -29.16 4.84
CA SER A 891 8.24 -29.87 6.05
C SER A 891 7.72 -29.18 7.30
N VAL A 892 7.89 -27.86 7.36
CA VAL A 892 7.40 -26.99 8.42
C VAL A 892 5.87 -26.91 8.37
N ALA A 893 5.29 -26.76 7.17
CA ALA A 893 3.84 -26.77 6.99
C ALA A 893 3.19 -28.03 7.55
N ALA A 894 3.74 -29.22 7.24
CA ALA A 894 3.22 -30.49 7.75
C ALA A 894 3.29 -30.59 9.29
N THR A 895 4.32 -30.00 9.90
CA THR A 895 4.47 -29.97 11.36
C THR A 895 3.41 -29.10 12.02
N TYR A 896 3.17 -27.88 11.49
CA TYR A 896 2.12 -27.00 11.97
C TYR A 896 0.72 -27.59 11.79
N PHE A 897 0.44 -28.19 10.64
CA PHE A 897 -0.85 -28.86 10.40
C PHE A 897 -1.13 -30.01 11.38
N LYS A 898 -0.10 -30.77 11.77
CA LYS A 898 -0.23 -31.81 12.80
C LYS A 898 -0.46 -31.21 14.19
N LYS A 899 0.21 -30.11 14.54
CA LYS A 899 0.02 -29.41 15.82
C LYS A 899 -1.40 -28.84 15.97
N ALA A 900 -1.95 -28.23 14.91
CA ALA A 900 -3.29 -27.64 14.92
C ALA A 900 -4.44 -28.67 14.90
N ALA A 901 -4.17 -29.93 14.55
CA ALA A 901 -5.18 -30.92 14.21
C ALA A 901 -6.19 -31.20 15.32
N PHE A 902 -5.72 -31.36 16.57
CA PHE A 902 -6.61 -31.72 17.67
C PHE A 902 -7.56 -30.59 18.05
N GLY A 903 -7.03 -29.35 18.12
CA GLY A 903 -7.79 -28.17 18.53
C GLY A 903 -8.85 -27.76 17.51
N LEU A 904 -8.53 -27.74 16.21
CA LEU A 904 -9.50 -27.35 15.18
C LEU A 904 -10.58 -28.41 14.92
N ALA A 905 -10.21 -29.69 15.01
CA ALA A 905 -11.14 -30.77 14.72
C ALA A 905 -12.21 -31.00 15.79
N HIS A 906 -11.98 -30.54 17.02
CA HIS A 906 -12.91 -30.66 18.15
C HIS A 906 -13.47 -29.32 18.66
N SER A 907 -13.03 -28.20 18.08
CA SER A 907 -13.56 -26.89 18.46
C SER A 907 -14.95 -26.66 17.86
N GLU A 908 -15.91 -26.37 18.72
CA GLU A 908 -17.22 -25.83 18.34
C GLU A 908 -17.09 -24.33 18.08
N ILE A 909 -16.45 -23.98 16.95
CA ILE A 909 -16.32 -22.57 16.53
C ILE A 909 -17.72 -22.03 16.21
N GLN A 910 -18.17 -21.02 16.95
CA GLN A 910 -19.45 -20.36 16.69
C GLN A 910 -19.43 -19.73 15.29
N ALA A 911 -20.59 -19.65 14.63
CA ALA A 911 -20.67 -19.12 13.26
C ALA A 911 -20.17 -17.66 13.16
N THR A 912 -20.25 -16.91 14.25
CA THR A 912 -19.74 -15.53 14.40
C THR A 912 -18.22 -15.46 14.40
N ASP A 913 -17.50 -16.53 14.76
CA ASP A 913 -16.04 -16.53 14.86
C ASP A 913 -15.38 -17.07 13.58
N ARG A 914 -16.18 -17.42 12.56
CA ARG A 914 -15.70 -17.93 11.26
C ARG A 914 -15.23 -16.80 10.35
N HIS A 915 -14.19 -16.09 10.77
CA HIS A 915 -13.57 -15.03 10.00
C HIS A 915 -12.20 -15.47 9.47
N SER A 916 -11.98 -15.30 8.16
CA SER A 916 -10.72 -15.67 7.48
C SER A 916 -10.31 -14.62 6.43
N SER A 917 -10.83 -13.39 6.55
CA SER A 917 -10.65 -12.33 5.57
C SER A 917 -11.08 -12.73 4.14
N GLY A 918 -11.94 -13.76 4.02
CA GLY A 918 -12.41 -14.34 2.76
C GLY A 918 -11.43 -15.33 2.10
N LEU A 919 -10.48 -15.91 2.85
CA LEU A 919 -9.60 -16.97 2.35
C LEU A 919 -10.28 -18.35 2.35
N LEU A 920 -11.08 -18.62 3.38
CA LEU A 920 -11.77 -19.91 3.59
C LEU A 920 -13.25 -19.77 3.25
N ASN A 921 -13.77 -20.69 2.46
CA ASN A 921 -15.20 -20.80 2.17
C ASN A 921 -15.93 -21.57 3.28
N GLU A 922 -17.27 -21.53 3.30
CA GLU A 922 -18.07 -22.31 4.26
C GLU A 922 -17.77 -23.82 4.21
N THR A 923 -17.45 -24.34 3.02
CA THR A 923 -17.04 -25.74 2.83
C THR A 923 -15.75 -26.08 3.58
N ASP A 924 -14.79 -25.16 3.59
CA ASP A 924 -13.49 -25.35 4.25
C ASP A 924 -13.66 -25.30 5.76
N TRP A 925 -14.47 -24.36 6.27
CA TRP A 925 -14.82 -24.30 7.69
C TRP A 925 -15.52 -25.56 8.18
N ASN A 926 -16.45 -26.09 7.39
CA ASN A 926 -17.13 -27.34 7.72
C ASN A 926 -16.18 -28.55 7.70
N ALA A 927 -15.14 -28.53 6.87
CA ALA A 927 -14.11 -29.56 6.86
C ALA A 927 -13.16 -29.45 8.07
N LEU A 928 -12.85 -28.22 8.52
CA LEU A 928 -12.02 -27.95 9.70
C LEU A 928 -12.70 -28.42 11.00
N CYS A 929 -13.99 -28.10 11.19
CA CYS A 929 -14.77 -28.47 12.38
C CYS A 929 -15.46 -29.85 12.29
N GLY A 930 -15.16 -30.63 11.24
CA GLY A 930 -15.85 -31.90 10.92
C GLY A 930 -15.22 -33.16 11.53
N GLY A 931 -14.38 -33.03 12.56
CA GLY A 931 -13.60 -34.12 13.17
C GLY A 931 -12.24 -34.41 12.49
N LEU A 932 -11.37 -35.17 13.16
CA LEU A 932 -10.00 -35.48 12.69
C LEU A 932 -9.94 -36.02 11.25
N PRO A 933 -10.83 -36.96 10.84
CA PRO A 933 -10.81 -37.50 9.49
C PRO A 933 -11.07 -36.44 8.41
N SER A 934 -12.04 -35.56 8.63
CA SER A 934 -12.40 -34.48 7.72
C SER A 934 -11.30 -33.42 7.63
N TYR A 935 -10.66 -33.09 8.76
CA TYR A 935 -9.54 -32.16 8.83
C TYR A 935 -8.31 -32.67 8.06
N TYR A 936 -7.90 -33.92 8.27
CA TYR A 936 -6.77 -34.49 7.52
C TYR A 936 -7.08 -34.69 6.04
N ALA A 937 -8.33 -34.98 5.68
CA ALA A 937 -8.76 -35.00 4.28
C ALA A 937 -8.66 -33.61 3.62
N HIS A 938 -9.03 -32.55 4.35
CA HIS A 938 -8.83 -31.18 3.90
C HIS A 938 -7.35 -30.86 3.67
N ILE A 939 -6.48 -31.18 4.62
CA ILE A 939 -5.02 -30.97 4.47
C ILE A 939 -4.48 -31.76 3.27
N ALA A 940 -4.90 -33.01 3.09
CA ALA A 940 -4.49 -33.80 1.93
C ALA A 940 -4.90 -33.11 0.61
N SER A 941 -6.07 -32.47 0.56
CA SER A 941 -6.50 -31.68 -0.60
C SER A 941 -5.66 -30.42 -0.83
N LEU A 942 -5.17 -29.78 0.24
CA LEU A 942 -4.26 -28.64 0.13
C LEU A 942 -2.91 -29.05 -0.46
N PHE A 943 -2.33 -30.17 -0.02
CA PHE A 943 -1.09 -30.70 -0.61
C PHE A 943 -1.27 -31.25 -2.03
N ASP A 944 -2.48 -31.67 -2.38
CA ASP A 944 -2.85 -32.08 -3.74
C ASP A 944 -2.81 -30.87 -4.69
N SER A 945 -3.32 -29.72 -4.25
CA SER A 945 -3.19 -28.47 -5.01
C SER A 945 -1.73 -28.06 -5.27
N SER A 946 -0.80 -28.38 -4.34
CA SER A 946 0.64 -28.15 -4.49
C SER A 946 1.40 -29.32 -5.13
N LYS A 947 0.70 -30.38 -5.56
CA LYS A 947 1.25 -31.61 -6.19
C LYS A 947 2.32 -32.33 -5.36
N SER A 948 2.22 -32.24 -4.04
CA SER A 948 3.21 -32.81 -3.11
C SER A 948 2.82 -34.21 -2.64
N HIS A 949 3.00 -35.20 -3.51
CA HIS A 949 2.48 -36.56 -3.33
C HIS A 949 2.95 -37.31 -2.08
N SER A 950 4.14 -37.04 -1.53
CA SER A 950 4.64 -37.67 -0.30
C SER A 950 3.79 -37.32 0.93
N TYR A 951 3.48 -36.04 1.11
CA TYR A 951 2.69 -35.56 2.23
C TYR A 951 1.20 -35.93 2.09
N ILE A 952 0.68 -36.01 0.85
CA ILE A 952 -0.68 -36.52 0.59
C ILE A 952 -0.81 -37.95 1.14
N ILE A 953 0.18 -38.82 0.92
CA ILE A 953 0.17 -40.19 1.43
C ILE A 953 0.12 -40.19 2.96
N ASP A 954 0.94 -39.39 3.62
CA ASP A 954 1.02 -39.37 5.09
C ASP A 954 -0.28 -38.88 5.72
N PHE A 955 -0.84 -37.76 5.23
CA PHE A 955 -2.09 -37.21 5.75
C PHE A 955 -3.32 -38.06 5.36
N ALA A 956 -3.34 -38.68 4.18
CA ALA A 956 -4.41 -39.61 3.82
C ALA A 956 -4.39 -40.88 4.69
N ARG A 957 -3.21 -41.41 5.03
CA ARG A 957 -3.07 -42.52 5.99
C ARG A 957 -3.56 -42.13 7.39
N LEU A 958 -3.18 -40.95 7.87
CA LEU A 958 -3.65 -40.43 9.15
C LEU A 958 -5.18 -40.28 9.16
N ALA A 959 -5.77 -39.69 8.11
CA ALA A 959 -7.22 -39.56 7.97
C ALA A 959 -7.93 -40.93 8.03
N LEU A 960 -7.41 -41.93 7.31
CA LEU A 960 -7.96 -43.29 7.28
C LEU A 960 -7.82 -44.04 8.61
N GLN A 961 -6.78 -43.74 9.40
CA GLN A 961 -6.57 -44.33 10.73
C GLN A 961 -7.64 -43.87 11.75
N PHE A 962 -8.04 -42.61 11.67
CA PHE A 962 -9.05 -42.03 12.57
C PHE A 962 -10.49 -42.23 12.08
N LEU A 963 -10.68 -42.82 10.90
CA LEU A 963 -12.01 -43.07 10.33
C LEU A 963 -12.65 -44.30 11.01
N PRO A 964 -13.83 -44.18 11.63
CA PRO A 964 -14.44 -45.29 12.36
C PRO A 964 -14.81 -46.43 11.40
N THR A 965 -14.20 -47.60 11.59
CA THR A 965 -14.43 -48.79 10.75
C THR A 965 -15.72 -49.52 11.11
N HIS A 966 -16.15 -49.44 12.38
CA HIS A 966 -17.45 -49.91 12.86
C HIS A 966 -17.78 -49.22 14.20
N SER A 967 -18.61 -48.17 14.22
CA SER A 967 -19.26 -47.77 15.48
C SER A 967 -20.57 -47.01 15.23
N LYS A 968 -21.40 -46.94 16.26
CA LYS A 968 -22.84 -46.61 16.28
C LYS A 968 -23.13 -45.15 15.87
N VAL A 969 -23.03 -44.83 14.58
CA VAL A 969 -23.31 -43.48 14.06
C VAL A 969 -24.57 -43.47 13.20
N SER A 970 -25.27 -42.34 13.16
CA SER A 970 -26.48 -42.12 12.37
C SER A 970 -26.30 -42.50 10.89
N PRO A 971 -27.35 -43.00 10.20
CA PRO A 971 -27.26 -43.51 8.83
C PRO A 971 -26.82 -42.45 7.79
N ALA A 972 -26.93 -41.16 8.11
CA ALA A 972 -26.47 -40.07 7.25
C ALA A 972 -24.94 -39.85 7.33
N GLN A 973 -24.34 -39.99 8.51
CA GLN A 973 -22.90 -39.83 8.70
C GLN A 973 -22.12 -41.00 8.09
N SER A 974 -22.65 -42.22 8.23
CA SER A 974 -22.05 -43.43 7.65
C SER A 974 -21.91 -43.34 6.12
N ARG A 975 -22.86 -42.71 5.39
CA ARG A 975 -22.72 -42.49 3.94
C ARG A 975 -21.62 -41.49 3.60
N LYS A 976 -21.47 -40.42 4.39
CA LYS A 976 -20.40 -39.43 4.20
C LYS A 976 -19.03 -40.06 4.45
N ASP A 977 -18.91 -40.88 5.50
CA ASP A 977 -17.66 -41.56 5.85
C ASP A 977 -17.24 -42.58 4.77
N ILE A 978 -18.19 -43.30 4.18
CA ILE A 978 -17.92 -44.22 3.05
C ILE A 978 -17.43 -43.46 1.82
N ALA A 979 -18.05 -42.31 1.49
CA ALA A 979 -17.64 -41.48 0.36
C ALA A 979 -16.25 -40.86 0.59
N LEU A 980 -15.99 -40.32 1.78
CA LEU A 980 -14.68 -39.78 2.18
C LEU A 980 -13.59 -40.86 2.13
N ARG A 981 -13.90 -42.08 2.58
CA ARG A 981 -12.98 -43.22 2.51
C ARG A 981 -12.62 -43.56 1.07
N ALA A 982 -13.61 -43.60 0.16
CA ALA A 982 -13.38 -43.88 -1.25
C ALA A 982 -12.50 -42.79 -1.91
N ASP A 983 -12.77 -41.51 -1.62
CA ASP A 983 -11.97 -40.38 -2.12
C ASP A 983 -10.53 -40.46 -1.63
N LEU A 984 -10.30 -40.60 -0.32
CA LEU A 984 -8.97 -40.71 0.28
C LEU A 984 -8.15 -41.88 -0.28
N LEU A 985 -8.78 -43.04 -0.46
CA LEU A 985 -8.11 -44.21 -1.07
C LEU A 985 -7.71 -43.95 -2.52
N SER A 986 -8.51 -43.21 -3.29
CA SER A 986 -8.19 -42.85 -4.67
C SER A 986 -7.01 -41.86 -4.76
N ARG A 987 -6.97 -40.86 -3.86
CA ARG A 987 -5.85 -39.90 -3.75
C ARG A 987 -4.57 -40.54 -3.25
N LEU A 988 -4.69 -41.45 -2.28
CA LEU A 988 -3.55 -42.22 -1.78
C LEU A 988 -2.98 -43.13 -2.87
N PHE A 989 -3.83 -43.80 -3.64
CA PHE A 989 -3.41 -44.67 -4.75
C PHE A 989 -2.68 -43.86 -5.83
N SER A 990 -3.27 -42.76 -6.31
CA SER A 990 -2.66 -41.90 -7.32
C SER A 990 -1.34 -41.28 -6.84
N SER A 991 -1.28 -40.82 -5.59
CA SER A 991 -0.04 -40.28 -5.01
C SER A 991 1.05 -41.33 -4.80
N ALA A 992 0.68 -42.55 -4.38
CA ALA A 992 1.61 -43.67 -4.28
C ALA A 992 2.17 -44.08 -5.66
N LEU A 993 1.36 -43.96 -6.71
CA LEU A 993 1.77 -44.19 -8.10
C LEU A 993 2.83 -43.18 -8.54
N HIS A 994 2.57 -41.89 -8.30
CA HIS A 994 3.49 -40.80 -8.69
C HIS A 994 4.80 -40.81 -7.89
N THR A 995 4.80 -41.32 -6.66
CA THR A 995 6.02 -41.45 -5.82
C THR A 995 6.75 -42.78 -6.03
N ALA A 996 6.29 -43.63 -6.97
CA ALA A 996 6.82 -44.97 -7.22
C ALA A 996 6.84 -45.89 -5.99
N ARG A 997 5.96 -45.67 -5.00
CA ARG A 997 5.78 -46.54 -3.83
C ARG A 997 4.79 -47.65 -4.17
N TYR A 998 5.21 -48.60 -4.99
CA TYR A 998 4.30 -49.58 -5.60
C TYR A 998 3.68 -50.58 -4.61
N GLU A 999 4.39 -50.98 -3.55
CA GLU A 999 3.83 -51.84 -2.48
C GLU A 999 2.66 -51.17 -1.76
N LEU A 1000 2.79 -49.86 -1.53
CA LEU A 1000 1.71 -49.06 -0.96
C LEU A 1000 0.54 -48.96 -1.94
N ALA A 1001 0.79 -48.63 -3.20
CA ALA A 1001 -0.28 -48.56 -4.20
C ALA A 1001 -1.03 -49.91 -4.32
N HIS A 1002 -0.31 -51.02 -4.28
CA HIS A 1002 -0.87 -52.38 -4.32
C HIS A 1002 -1.76 -52.69 -3.09
N SER A 1003 -1.27 -52.43 -1.88
CA SER A 1003 -2.07 -52.63 -0.65
C SER A 1003 -3.32 -51.75 -0.62
N THR A 1004 -3.21 -50.50 -1.08
CA THR A 1004 -4.34 -49.57 -1.16
C THR A 1004 -5.42 -50.04 -2.12
N LEU A 1005 -5.02 -50.64 -3.24
CA LEU A 1005 -5.92 -51.14 -4.27
C LEU A 1005 -6.83 -52.27 -3.75
N HIS A 1006 -6.37 -53.07 -2.79
CA HIS A 1006 -7.18 -54.10 -2.14
C HIS A 1006 -8.21 -53.52 -1.15
N LEU A 1007 -7.97 -52.31 -0.64
CA LEU A 1007 -8.85 -51.63 0.32
C LEU A 1007 -9.97 -50.84 -0.38
N MET A 1008 -9.97 -50.75 -1.72
CA MET A 1008 -10.97 -50.01 -2.49
C MET A 1008 -12.30 -50.79 -2.58
N PRO A 1009 -13.44 -50.19 -2.24
CA PRO A 1009 -14.74 -50.89 -2.24
C PRO A 1009 -15.38 -51.03 -3.62
N ASP A 1010 -15.03 -50.17 -4.59
CA ASP A 1010 -15.61 -50.18 -5.95
C ASP A 1010 -14.75 -50.95 -6.95
N ALA A 1011 -15.32 -52.01 -7.53
CA ALA A 1011 -14.68 -52.88 -8.51
C ALA A 1011 -14.34 -52.16 -9.84
N ALA A 1012 -15.10 -51.14 -10.23
CA ALA A 1012 -14.84 -50.40 -11.47
C ALA A 1012 -13.59 -49.52 -11.34
N ILE A 1013 -13.50 -48.74 -10.25
CA ILE A 1013 -12.36 -47.89 -9.93
C ILE A 1013 -11.12 -48.75 -9.63
N GLN A 1014 -11.29 -49.90 -8.98
CA GLN A 1014 -10.21 -50.87 -8.76
C GLN A 1014 -9.63 -51.37 -10.10
N LYS A 1015 -10.47 -51.68 -11.09
CA LYS A 1015 -10.01 -52.13 -12.42
C LYS A 1015 -9.26 -51.04 -13.18
N SER A 1016 -9.70 -49.77 -13.13
CA SER A 1016 -9.00 -48.66 -13.78
C SER A 1016 -7.67 -48.36 -13.10
N ASN A 1017 -7.66 -48.31 -11.76
CA ASN A 1017 -6.45 -48.06 -10.98
C ASN A 1017 -5.43 -49.18 -11.17
N LEU A 1018 -5.87 -50.44 -11.25
CA LEU A 1018 -4.99 -51.57 -11.53
C LEU A 1018 -4.29 -51.43 -12.89
N ARG A 1019 -5.03 -50.99 -13.93
CA ARG A 1019 -4.43 -50.72 -15.25
C ARG A 1019 -3.36 -49.64 -15.15
N SER A 1020 -3.65 -48.54 -14.46
CA SER A 1020 -2.67 -47.46 -14.25
C SER A 1020 -1.43 -47.92 -13.47
N LEU A 1021 -1.59 -48.76 -12.45
CA LEU A 1021 -0.47 -49.35 -11.68
C LEU A 1021 0.45 -50.20 -12.56
N VAL A 1022 -0.16 -51.09 -13.34
CA VAL A 1022 0.57 -51.98 -14.25
C VAL A 1022 1.30 -51.14 -15.31
N TYR A 1023 0.68 -50.06 -15.79
CA TYR A 1023 1.31 -49.21 -16.79
C TYR A 1023 2.49 -48.42 -16.22
N SER A 1024 2.35 -47.79 -15.06
CA SER A 1024 3.46 -47.06 -14.44
C SER A 1024 4.63 -47.98 -14.05
N LEU A 1025 4.35 -49.20 -13.57
CA LEU A 1025 5.39 -50.18 -13.21
C LEU A 1025 6.24 -50.56 -14.42
N CYS A 1026 5.61 -50.73 -15.58
CA CYS A 1026 6.31 -51.03 -16.82
C CYS A 1026 7.06 -49.81 -17.36
N GLU A 1027 6.44 -48.62 -17.33
CA GLU A 1027 7.02 -47.38 -17.84
C GLU A 1027 8.25 -46.91 -17.03
N ASN A 1028 8.23 -47.09 -15.70
CA ASN A 1028 9.35 -46.73 -14.81
C ASN A 1028 10.41 -47.83 -14.67
N SER A 1029 10.43 -48.83 -15.56
CA SER A 1029 11.37 -49.96 -15.57
C SER A 1029 11.37 -50.88 -14.33
N ALA A 1030 10.36 -50.77 -13.46
CA ALA A 1030 10.16 -51.60 -12.27
C ALA A 1030 9.43 -52.93 -12.57
N ALA A 1031 9.79 -53.58 -13.69
CA ALA A 1031 9.14 -54.82 -14.14
C ALA A 1031 9.42 -56.01 -13.20
N ALA A 1032 10.53 -55.99 -12.46
CA ALA A 1032 10.85 -57.03 -11.48
C ALA A 1032 9.87 -56.99 -10.27
N GLU A 1033 9.57 -55.79 -9.76
CA GLU A 1033 8.63 -55.62 -8.64
C GLU A 1033 7.20 -56.03 -9.02
N LEU A 1034 6.76 -55.75 -10.26
CA LEU A 1034 5.48 -56.23 -10.77
C LEU A 1034 5.36 -57.76 -10.64
N ILE A 1035 6.45 -58.46 -10.93
CA ILE A 1035 6.51 -59.92 -10.93
C ILE A 1035 6.53 -60.46 -9.48
N GLU A 1036 7.07 -59.69 -8.53
CA GLU A 1036 7.15 -60.06 -7.10
C GLU A 1036 5.88 -59.78 -6.29
N LEU A 1037 5.09 -58.77 -6.65
CA LEU A 1037 3.89 -58.37 -5.91
C LEU A 1037 2.74 -59.41 -5.97
N PRO A 1038 2.09 -59.75 -4.84
CA PRO A 1038 1.03 -60.75 -4.79
C PRO A 1038 -0.37 -60.21 -5.13
N PHE A 1039 -0.76 -60.23 -6.42
CA PHE A 1039 -2.06 -59.73 -6.91
C PHE A 1039 -3.26 -60.68 -6.68
N LEU A 1040 -3.54 -61.08 -5.44
CA LEU A 1040 -4.58 -62.06 -5.10
C LEU A 1040 -5.94 -61.76 -5.78
N GLY A 1041 -6.46 -62.69 -6.58
CA GLY A 1041 -7.76 -62.59 -7.26
C GLY A 1041 -7.84 -61.62 -8.46
N MET A 1042 -6.81 -60.80 -8.70
CA MET A 1042 -6.78 -59.79 -9.79
C MET A 1042 -5.86 -60.17 -10.96
N HIS A 1043 -5.37 -61.41 -10.94
CA HIS A 1043 -4.41 -61.96 -11.88
C HIS A 1043 -4.85 -61.89 -13.36
N ALA A 1044 -6.12 -62.15 -13.64
CA ALA A 1044 -6.68 -62.10 -14.99
C ALA A 1044 -6.78 -60.66 -15.54
N LEU A 1045 -7.04 -59.69 -14.66
CA LEU A 1045 -7.17 -58.27 -15.04
C LEU A 1045 -5.81 -57.64 -15.38
N VAL A 1046 -4.74 -58.06 -14.71
CA VAL A 1046 -3.37 -57.62 -15.04
C VAL A 1046 -2.94 -58.16 -16.40
N ASP A 1047 -3.23 -59.43 -16.71
CA ASP A 1047 -2.93 -60.02 -18.02
C ASP A 1047 -3.76 -59.36 -19.14
N GLU A 1048 -5.04 -59.05 -18.88
CA GLU A 1048 -5.89 -58.25 -19.78
C GLU A 1048 -5.29 -56.86 -20.05
N ALA A 1049 -4.77 -56.19 -19.01
CA ALA A 1049 -4.17 -54.85 -19.14
C ALA A 1049 -2.88 -54.85 -19.96
N LEU A 1050 -1.99 -55.81 -19.71
CA LEU A 1050 -0.72 -55.96 -20.42
C LEU A 1050 -0.94 -56.37 -21.89
N SER A 1051 -1.86 -57.30 -22.14
CA SER A 1051 -2.21 -57.74 -23.50
C SER A 1051 -2.85 -56.59 -24.32
N GLN A 1052 -3.73 -55.79 -23.72
CA GLN A 1052 -4.31 -54.60 -24.36
C GLN A 1052 -3.24 -53.57 -24.77
N LYS A 1053 -2.25 -53.29 -23.91
CA LYS A 1053 -1.14 -52.39 -24.28
C LYS A 1053 -0.24 -52.99 -25.36
N CYS A 1054 0.10 -54.27 -25.26
CA CYS A 1054 0.91 -54.95 -26.28
C CYS A 1054 0.23 -54.96 -27.66
N ALA A 1055 -1.10 -55.07 -27.70
CA ALA A 1055 -1.88 -54.97 -28.94
C ALA A 1055 -1.83 -53.56 -29.54
N SER A 1056 -1.90 -52.51 -28.70
CA SER A 1056 -1.94 -51.10 -29.13
C SER A 1056 -0.62 -50.53 -29.67
N ILE A 1057 0.52 -51.17 -29.40
CA ILE A 1057 1.85 -50.66 -29.79
C ILE A 1057 2.18 -51.08 -31.23
N VAL A 1058 2.57 -50.08 -32.04
CA VAL A 1058 2.91 -50.21 -33.47
C VAL A 1058 4.41 -50.46 -33.67
N ASP A 1059 5.28 -49.70 -33.02
CA ASP A 1059 6.75 -49.88 -33.08
C ASP A 1059 7.30 -50.50 -31.80
N VAL A 1060 7.99 -51.64 -31.94
CA VAL A 1060 8.41 -52.45 -30.79
C VAL A 1060 9.86 -52.22 -30.36
N ASN A 1061 10.65 -51.56 -31.20
CA ASN A 1061 12.08 -51.32 -30.96
C ASN A 1061 12.36 -49.98 -30.27
N ILE A 1062 11.37 -49.08 -30.16
CA ILE A 1062 11.52 -47.75 -29.55
C ILE A 1062 10.56 -47.66 -28.36
N GLY A 1063 11.08 -47.70 -27.14
CA GLY A 1063 10.31 -47.58 -25.89
C GLY A 1063 10.42 -48.79 -24.95
N VAL A 1064 9.50 -48.88 -23.99
CA VAL A 1064 9.44 -49.93 -22.94
C VAL A 1064 9.15 -51.30 -23.57
N PRO A 1065 9.88 -52.39 -23.21
CA PRO A 1065 9.71 -53.70 -23.83
C PRO A 1065 8.53 -54.50 -23.25
N TRP A 1066 7.30 -54.04 -23.49
CA TRP A 1066 6.05 -54.65 -22.98
C TRP A 1066 5.91 -56.14 -23.29
N HIS A 1067 6.34 -56.56 -24.48
CA HIS A 1067 6.31 -57.96 -24.91
C HIS A 1067 7.20 -58.85 -24.04
N LYS A 1068 8.38 -58.36 -23.61
CA LYS A 1068 9.28 -59.10 -22.71
C LYS A 1068 8.71 -59.19 -21.29
N ILE A 1069 8.06 -58.12 -20.84
CA ILE A 1069 7.43 -58.07 -19.51
C ILE A 1069 6.23 -59.04 -19.45
N LEU A 1070 5.37 -59.05 -20.49
CA LEU A 1070 4.25 -59.97 -20.60
C LEU A 1070 4.71 -61.44 -20.71
N TYR A 1071 5.78 -61.69 -21.48
CA TYR A 1071 6.42 -63.00 -21.58
C TYR A 1071 6.93 -63.49 -20.21
N ALA A 1072 7.69 -62.66 -19.49
CA ALA A 1072 8.22 -62.98 -18.16
C ALA A 1072 7.11 -63.22 -17.12
N TRP A 1073 6.04 -62.42 -17.19
CA TRP A 1073 4.87 -62.53 -16.32
C TRP A 1073 4.13 -63.87 -16.47
N ARG A 1074 3.89 -64.30 -17.71
CA ARG A 1074 3.21 -65.57 -18.02
C ARG A 1074 4.06 -66.79 -17.64
N ILE A 1075 5.39 -66.70 -17.80
CA ILE A 1075 6.33 -67.75 -17.40
C ILE A 1075 6.33 -67.98 -15.88
N ARG A 1076 6.40 -66.93 -15.06
CA ARG A 1076 6.39 -67.09 -13.59
C ARG A 1076 5.11 -67.78 -13.09
N ARG A 1077 4.02 -67.70 -13.86
CA ARG A 1077 2.72 -68.30 -13.54
C ARG A 1077 2.51 -69.71 -14.10
N GLY A 1078 3.47 -70.24 -14.86
CA GLY A 1078 3.35 -71.54 -15.51
C GLY A 1078 2.49 -71.53 -16.78
N ASP A 1079 2.08 -70.36 -17.30
CA ASP A 1079 1.39 -70.26 -18.59
C ASP A 1079 2.41 -70.13 -19.73
N PHE A 1080 3.14 -71.22 -19.97
CA PHE A 1080 4.15 -71.30 -21.03
C PHE A 1080 3.55 -71.19 -22.43
N ARG A 1081 2.29 -71.64 -22.60
CA ARG A 1081 1.57 -71.58 -23.87
C ARG A 1081 1.15 -70.16 -24.23
N GLY A 1082 0.63 -69.40 -23.27
CA GLY A 1082 0.33 -67.98 -23.44
C GLY A 1082 1.58 -67.12 -23.64
N ALA A 1083 2.70 -67.46 -23.00
CA ALA A 1083 3.99 -66.80 -23.22
C ALA A 1083 4.50 -66.98 -24.65
N ALA A 1084 4.40 -68.22 -25.16
CA ALA A 1084 4.79 -68.56 -26.52
C ALA A 1084 3.93 -67.82 -27.57
N ALA A 1085 2.63 -67.66 -27.33
CA ALA A 1085 1.75 -66.89 -28.20
C ALA A 1085 2.16 -65.41 -28.37
N VAL A 1086 2.64 -64.77 -27.30
CA VAL A 1086 3.11 -63.37 -27.33
C VAL A 1086 4.43 -63.23 -28.08
N ALA A 1087 5.37 -64.15 -27.84
CA ALA A 1087 6.63 -64.19 -28.59
C ALA A 1087 6.38 -64.37 -30.10
N TYR A 1088 5.39 -65.19 -30.46
CA TYR A 1088 5.01 -65.39 -31.85
C TYR A 1088 4.32 -64.17 -32.48
N GLN A 1089 3.41 -63.49 -31.77
CA GLN A 1089 2.80 -62.23 -32.25
C GLN A 1089 3.86 -61.14 -32.48
N GLN A 1090 4.86 -61.09 -31.59
CA GLN A 1090 5.98 -60.16 -31.70
C GLN A 1090 6.87 -60.46 -32.90
N LEU A 1091 7.16 -61.74 -33.14
CA LEU A 1091 7.87 -62.20 -34.31
C LEU A 1091 7.18 -61.75 -35.61
N GLN A 1092 5.86 -61.89 -35.70
CA GLN A 1092 5.09 -61.43 -36.85
C GLN A 1092 5.17 -59.91 -37.05
N LYS A 1093 5.07 -59.11 -35.98
CA LYS A 1093 5.20 -57.65 -36.06
C LYS A 1093 6.60 -57.22 -36.54
N LEU A 1094 7.66 -57.86 -36.06
CA LEU A 1094 9.04 -57.60 -36.51
C LEU A 1094 9.26 -57.98 -37.97
N GLN A 1095 8.68 -59.10 -38.42
CA GLN A 1095 8.72 -59.51 -39.83
C GLN A 1095 7.96 -58.54 -40.75
N GLN A 1096 6.84 -57.97 -40.29
CA GLN A 1096 6.09 -56.96 -41.05
C GLN A 1096 6.85 -55.64 -41.20
N LEU A 1097 7.49 -55.16 -40.14
CA LEU A 1097 8.37 -53.98 -40.20
C LEU A 1097 9.57 -54.22 -41.12
N ALA A 1098 10.11 -55.45 -41.15
CA ALA A 1098 11.18 -55.83 -42.06
C ALA A 1098 10.75 -55.89 -43.55
N ASN A 1099 9.46 -56.13 -43.83
CA ASN A 1099 8.92 -56.28 -45.19
C ASN A 1099 8.20 -55.02 -45.71
N GLY A 1100 7.87 -54.04 -44.86
CA GLY A 1100 7.09 -52.84 -45.18
C GLY A 1100 7.91 -51.60 -45.60
N GLY A 1101 8.37 -51.55 -46.85
CA GLY A 1101 8.35 -50.34 -47.69
C GLY A 1101 9.07 -49.02 -47.32
N HIS A 1102 9.91 -48.90 -46.28
CA HIS A 1102 10.76 -47.71 -46.07
C HIS A 1102 12.26 -48.06 -46.06
N GLY A 1103 12.82 -48.13 -47.27
CA GLY A 1103 14.23 -48.42 -47.55
C GLY A 1103 15.21 -47.30 -47.17
N LYS A 1104 15.27 -46.89 -45.90
CA LYS A 1104 16.33 -45.97 -45.43
C LYS A 1104 17.07 -46.36 -44.14
N ASP A 1105 16.62 -47.35 -43.38
CA ASP A 1105 17.29 -47.78 -42.13
C ASP A 1105 17.89 -49.20 -42.19
N LEU A 1106 18.57 -49.52 -43.31
CA LEU A 1106 19.45 -50.69 -43.40
C LEU A 1106 20.63 -50.64 -42.40
N ALA A 1107 20.85 -49.48 -41.77
CA ALA A 1107 21.84 -49.26 -40.72
C ALA A 1107 21.39 -49.68 -39.30
N LEU A 1108 20.13 -50.06 -39.09
CA LEU A 1108 19.65 -50.57 -37.78
C LEU A 1108 19.70 -52.11 -37.68
N TRP A 1109 19.79 -52.81 -38.81
CA TRP A 1109 19.92 -54.27 -38.90
C TRP A 1109 21.39 -54.74 -38.97
N SER A 1110 22.32 -53.84 -39.31
CA SER A 1110 23.76 -54.04 -39.15
C SER A 1110 24.18 -53.36 -37.85
N GLY A 1111 24.56 -54.14 -36.84
CA GLY A 1111 24.97 -53.68 -35.52
C GLY A 1111 25.83 -52.42 -35.56
N LYS A 1112 25.28 -51.31 -35.05
CA LYS A 1112 26.07 -50.11 -34.78
C LYS A 1112 27.03 -50.46 -33.65
N LYS A 1113 28.32 -50.58 -33.98
CA LYS A 1113 29.46 -50.81 -33.09
C LYS A 1113 29.29 -50.13 -31.73
N SER A 1114 28.81 -50.86 -30.73
CA SER A 1114 29.02 -50.53 -29.32
C SER A 1114 30.14 -51.42 -28.81
N THR A 1115 31.23 -50.77 -28.45
CA THR A 1115 32.49 -51.30 -27.96
C THR A 1115 32.34 -52.26 -26.78
N GLY A 1116 32.91 -53.46 -26.91
CA GLY A 1116 33.35 -54.30 -25.78
C GLY A 1116 32.58 -55.61 -25.60
N ALA A 1117 33.29 -56.73 -25.78
CA ALA A 1117 32.91 -58.14 -25.61
C ALA A 1117 32.09 -58.76 -26.76
N GLY A 1118 32.70 -59.75 -27.43
CA GLY A 1118 32.24 -60.32 -28.70
C GLY A 1118 30.90 -61.04 -28.62
N ASN A 1119 30.07 -60.88 -29.67
CA ASN A 1119 28.85 -61.64 -29.89
C ASN A 1119 28.56 -61.77 -31.40
N ASP A 1120 28.00 -62.92 -31.76
CA ASP A 1120 27.72 -63.45 -33.10
C ASP A 1120 27.07 -62.46 -34.08
N GLU A 1121 27.60 -62.40 -35.30
CA GLU A 1121 27.05 -61.63 -36.43
C GLU A 1121 25.68 -62.17 -36.92
N LEU A 1122 25.24 -63.32 -36.41
CA LEU A 1122 23.94 -63.97 -36.63
C LEU A 1122 22.86 -63.56 -35.59
N ASP A 1123 23.23 -62.78 -34.57
CA ASP A 1123 22.37 -62.45 -33.44
C ASP A 1123 21.42 -61.28 -33.73
N THR A 1124 20.49 -61.51 -34.67
CA THR A 1124 19.45 -60.56 -35.05
C THR A 1124 18.29 -60.53 -34.04
N PRO A 1125 17.54 -59.42 -33.90
CA PRO A 1125 16.36 -59.38 -33.04
C PRO A 1125 15.28 -60.41 -33.41
N VAL A 1126 15.25 -60.90 -34.65
CA VAL A 1126 14.31 -61.93 -35.13
C VAL A 1126 14.73 -63.33 -34.66
N THR A 1127 16.02 -63.68 -34.80
CA THR A 1127 16.55 -64.98 -34.35
C THR A 1127 16.44 -65.16 -32.84
N ARG A 1128 16.67 -64.08 -32.05
CA ARG A 1128 16.44 -64.08 -30.59
C ARG A 1128 14.99 -64.39 -30.19
N GLN A 1129 14.01 -63.91 -30.95
CA GLN A 1129 12.58 -64.13 -30.65
C GLN A 1129 12.12 -65.55 -30.98
N TYR A 1130 12.62 -66.14 -32.08
CA TYR A 1130 12.40 -67.56 -32.37
C TYR A 1130 12.97 -68.47 -31.27
N LEU A 1131 14.16 -68.16 -30.73
CA LEU A 1131 14.74 -68.91 -29.62
C LEU A 1131 13.88 -68.80 -28.35
N GLN A 1132 13.35 -67.61 -28.03
CA GLN A 1132 12.42 -67.43 -26.91
C GLN A 1132 11.12 -68.24 -27.11
N LEU A 1133 10.58 -68.25 -28.33
CA LEU A 1133 9.40 -69.03 -28.70
C LEU A 1133 9.62 -70.54 -28.53
N ILE A 1134 10.75 -71.05 -29.03
CA ILE A 1134 11.11 -72.47 -28.94
C ILE A 1134 11.31 -72.88 -27.48
N ASN A 1135 12.01 -72.04 -26.69
CA ASN A 1135 12.24 -72.30 -25.28
C ASN A 1135 10.90 -72.38 -24.52
N ALA A 1136 9.98 -71.43 -24.74
CA ALA A 1136 8.67 -71.45 -24.09
C ALA A 1136 7.82 -72.67 -24.49
N LEU A 1137 7.79 -73.05 -25.78
CA LEU A 1137 7.06 -74.22 -26.27
C LEU A 1137 7.67 -75.55 -25.79
N SER A 1138 8.98 -75.60 -25.57
CA SER A 1138 9.67 -76.79 -25.05
C SER A 1138 9.35 -77.09 -23.58
N CYS A 1139 8.88 -76.09 -22.82
CA CYS A 1139 8.42 -76.24 -21.44
C CYS A 1139 6.96 -76.71 -21.33
N VAL A 1140 6.24 -76.87 -22.45
CA VAL A 1140 4.86 -77.37 -22.51
C VAL A 1140 4.87 -78.86 -22.83
N GLU A 1141 3.94 -79.64 -22.28
CA GLU A 1141 3.77 -81.04 -22.66
C GLU A 1141 3.58 -81.19 -24.18
N PRO A 1142 4.21 -82.19 -24.82
CA PRO A 1142 4.28 -82.29 -26.28
C PRO A 1142 2.91 -82.39 -26.98
N GLU A 1143 1.87 -82.88 -26.29
CA GLU A 1143 0.49 -82.94 -26.81
C GLU A 1143 -0.22 -81.57 -26.85
N GLN A 1144 0.25 -80.61 -26.05
CA GLN A 1144 -0.36 -79.27 -25.91
C GLN A 1144 0.53 -78.14 -26.45
N ALA A 1145 1.70 -78.48 -27.00
CA ALA A 1145 2.73 -77.56 -27.51
C ALA A 1145 2.36 -76.95 -28.89
N TRP A 1146 1.20 -76.28 -28.95
CA TRP A 1146 0.72 -75.59 -30.15
C TRP A 1146 0.06 -74.25 -29.83
N ILE A 1147 0.23 -73.27 -30.73
CA ILE A 1147 -0.31 -71.90 -30.61
C ILE A 1147 -1.32 -71.66 -31.74
N LEU A 1148 -2.39 -70.93 -31.43
CA LEU A 1148 -3.30 -70.35 -32.43
C LEU A 1148 -2.78 -68.97 -32.85
N ALA A 1149 -2.30 -68.87 -34.08
CA ALA A 1149 -1.94 -67.60 -34.69
C ALA A 1149 -3.18 -66.94 -35.31
N GLU A 1150 -3.44 -65.70 -34.91
CA GLU A 1150 -4.41 -64.84 -35.60
C GLU A 1150 -3.73 -64.14 -36.79
N PRO A 1151 -4.40 -64.03 -37.95
CA PRO A 1151 -3.81 -63.39 -39.13
C PRO A 1151 -3.70 -61.88 -38.94
N VAL A 1152 -2.52 -61.32 -39.23
CA VAL A 1152 -2.25 -59.89 -39.09
C VAL A 1152 -2.41 -59.21 -40.45
N GLY A 1153 -3.60 -58.63 -40.68
CA GLY A 1153 -3.89 -57.73 -41.81
C GLY A 1153 -5.09 -58.15 -42.67
N ARG A 1154 -6.03 -57.22 -42.91
CA ARG A 1154 -7.04 -57.38 -43.96
C ARG A 1154 -6.37 -57.13 -45.31
N LYS A 1155 -5.89 -58.17 -45.99
CA LYS A 1155 -5.70 -58.12 -47.44
C LYS A 1155 -7.02 -58.49 -48.12
N ASN A 1156 -7.59 -57.56 -48.87
CA ASN A 1156 -8.73 -57.76 -49.77
C ASN A 1156 -10.01 -58.37 -49.14
N GLY A 1157 -10.44 -57.91 -47.95
CA GLY A 1157 -11.78 -58.20 -47.44
C GLY A 1157 -12.11 -59.66 -47.07
N VAL A 1158 -11.17 -60.59 -47.21
CA VAL A 1158 -11.31 -62.00 -46.80
C VAL A 1158 -10.63 -62.19 -45.44
N VAL A 1159 -11.36 -62.72 -44.47
CA VAL A 1159 -10.80 -63.12 -43.17
C VAL A 1159 -10.01 -64.42 -43.38
N GLU A 1160 -8.69 -64.36 -43.30
CA GLU A 1160 -7.84 -65.58 -43.30
C GLU A 1160 -8.20 -66.48 -42.09
N LYS A 1161 -8.11 -67.81 -42.27
CA LYS A 1161 -8.39 -68.78 -41.21
C LYS A 1161 -7.22 -68.83 -40.21
N ARG A 1162 -7.53 -68.92 -38.90
CA ARG A 1162 -6.54 -69.07 -37.82
C ARG A 1162 -5.59 -70.26 -38.09
N ARG A 1163 -4.28 -70.04 -37.98
CA ARG A 1163 -3.24 -71.05 -38.27
C ARG A 1163 -2.71 -71.66 -36.97
N ILE A 1164 -2.56 -72.98 -36.92
CA ILE A 1164 -1.94 -73.68 -35.78
C ILE A 1164 -0.44 -73.76 -36.04
N ILE A 1165 0.36 -73.44 -35.02
CA ILE A 1165 1.81 -73.43 -35.09
C ILE A 1165 2.37 -74.39 -34.06
N THR A 1166 3.15 -75.36 -34.52
CA THR A 1166 3.79 -76.38 -33.70
C THR A 1166 5.26 -76.05 -33.44
N LEU A 1167 5.87 -76.75 -32.48
CA LEU A 1167 7.31 -76.64 -32.18
C LEU A 1167 8.20 -76.85 -33.43
N GLU A 1168 7.80 -77.77 -34.30
CA GLU A 1168 8.55 -78.09 -35.53
C GLU A 1168 8.49 -76.94 -36.55
N ASP A 1169 7.34 -76.27 -36.64
CA ASP A 1169 7.17 -75.11 -37.52
C ASP A 1169 8.03 -73.91 -37.06
N ALA A 1170 8.13 -73.69 -35.74
CA ALA A 1170 8.96 -72.62 -35.19
C ALA A 1170 10.47 -72.88 -35.41
N ARG A 1171 10.91 -74.15 -35.29
CA ARG A 1171 12.30 -74.54 -35.58
C ARG A 1171 12.65 -74.37 -37.06
N ARG A 1172 11.71 -74.69 -37.95
CA ARG A 1172 11.87 -74.49 -39.40
C ARG A 1172 11.98 -73.01 -39.75
N GLY A 1173 11.10 -72.17 -39.20
CA GLY A 1173 11.14 -70.72 -39.44
C GLY A 1173 12.41 -70.03 -38.92
N LEU A 1174 13.03 -70.54 -37.85
CA LEU A 1174 14.35 -70.07 -37.38
C LEU A 1174 15.45 -70.42 -38.39
N GLN A 1175 15.45 -71.65 -38.92
CA GLN A 1175 16.41 -72.09 -39.93
C GLN A 1175 16.30 -71.24 -41.19
N ASP A 1176 15.08 -70.98 -41.67
CA ASP A 1176 14.82 -70.17 -42.86
C ASP A 1176 15.33 -68.71 -42.70
N GLU A 1177 15.16 -68.10 -41.51
CA GLU A 1177 15.69 -66.75 -41.25
C GLU A 1177 17.21 -66.74 -41.08
N MET A 1178 17.81 -67.77 -40.48
CA MET A 1178 19.27 -67.90 -40.43
C MET A 1178 19.86 -68.00 -41.84
N ASP A 1179 19.25 -68.80 -42.71
CA ASP A 1179 19.65 -68.94 -44.10
C ASP A 1179 19.48 -67.60 -44.88
N ARG A 1180 18.42 -66.83 -44.58
CA ARG A 1180 18.20 -65.49 -45.13
C ARG A 1180 19.26 -64.47 -44.67
N VAL A 1181 19.59 -64.44 -43.38
CA VAL A 1181 20.62 -63.54 -42.82
C VAL A 1181 22.00 -63.89 -43.38
N GLU A 1182 22.33 -65.18 -43.49
CA GLU A 1182 23.55 -65.64 -44.19
C GLU A 1182 23.57 -65.20 -45.67
N GLY A 1183 22.43 -65.24 -46.36
CA GLY A 1183 22.28 -64.77 -47.73
C GLY A 1183 22.54 -63.27 -47.90
N ILE A 1184 22.03 -62.45 -46.96
CA ILE A 1184 22.24 -60.99 -46.93
C ILE A 1184 23.71 -60.67 -46.62
N LEU A 1185 24.35 -61.34 -45.65
CA LEU A 1185 25.76 -61.17 -45.31
C LEU A 1185 26.70 -61.54 -46.47
N ARG A 1186 26.28 -62.48 -47.33
CA ARG A 1186 26.99 -62.88 -48.56
C ARG A 1186 26.63 -62.02 -49.79
N GLY A 1187 25.82 -60.96 -49.63
CA GLY A 1187 25.49 -60.00 -50.68
C GLY A 1187 24.51 -60.48 -51.76
N ARG A 1188 23.74 -61.55 -51.52
CA ARG A 1188 22.74 -62.06 -52.47
C ARG A 1188 21.33 -61.62 -52.06
N PHE A 1189 20.81 -60.58 -52.69
CA PHE A 1189 19.41 -60.17 -52.50
C PHE A 1189 18.47 -61.11 -53.28
N SER A 1190 17.55 -61.79 -52.59
CA SER A 1190 16.37 -62.39 -53.21
C SER A 1190 15.14 -61.61 -52.75
N PHE A 1191 14.49 -60.90 -53.69
CA PHE A 1191 13.15 -60.37 -53.48
C PHE A 1191 12.16 -61.52 -53.66
N VAL A 1192 11.50 -61.95 -52.59
CA VAL A 1192 10.41 -62.91 -52.69
C VAL A 1192 9.09 -62.16 -52.49
N GLY A 1193 8.32 -62.02 -53.56
CA GLY A 1193 6.88 -61.75 -53.49
C GLY A 1193 6.36 -60.61 -54.37
N GLY A 1194 6.31 -60.83 -55.69
CA GLY A 1194 5.52 -60.02 -56.62
C GLY A 1194 5.46 -60.72 -57.98
N GLU A 1195 4.33 -61.35 -58.28
CA GLU A 1195 4.06 -62.06 -59.54
C GLU A 1195 4.19 -61.08 -60.73
N GLU A 1196 5.12 -61.35 -61.64
CA GLU A 1196 5.17 -60.72 -62.96
C GLU A 1196 4.10 -61.35 -63.86
N GLY A 1197 3.13 -60.54 -64.27
CA GLY A 1197 2.30 -60.80 -65.45
C GLY A 1197 2.88 -60.01 -66.62
N ASP A 1198 3.27 -60.73 -67.67
CA ASP A 1198 3.60 -60.18 -68.98
C ASP A 1198 2.45 -59.31 -69.52
N VAL A 1199 2.77 -58.09 -69.97
CA VAL A 1199 1.97 -57.36 -70.96
C VAL A 1199 2.93 -56.80 -72.01
N ASP A 1200 2.68 -57.20 -73.25
CA ASP A 1200 3.36 -56.83 -74.48
C ASP A 1200 3.50 -55.31 -74.73
N MET A 1201 4.65 -54.97 -75.33
CA MET A 1201 4.88 -54.12 -76.52
C MET A 1201 4.29 -52.68 -76.57
N ASP A 1202 5.13 -51.65 -76.68
CA ASP A 1202 5.64 -51.11 -77.97
C ASP A 1202 6.38 -49.76 -77.79
N GLU A 1203 7.16 -49.43 -78.83
CA GLU A 1203 8.13 -48.35 -79.04
C GLU A 1203 7.64 -46.90 -78.81
N ASP A 1204 8.47 -46.09 -78.13
CA ASP A 1204 9.18 -44.88 -78.64
C ASP A 1204 10.11 -44.26 -77.58
#